data_AF-A0AAV5HL90-F1
#
_entry.id   AF-A0AAV5HL90-F1
#
_cell.length_a   1.000
_cell.length_b   1.000
_cell.length_c   1.000
_cell.angle_alpha   90.00
_cell.angle_beta   90.00
_cell.angle_gamma   90.00
#
_symmetry.space_group_name_H-M   'P 1'
#
loop_
_entity.id
_entity.type
_entity.pdbx_description
1 polymer ?
#
loop_
_entity_poly.entity_id
_entity_poly.type
_entity_poly.pdbx_seq_one_letter_code
_entity_poly.pdbx_strand_id
1 'polypeptide(L)'
;MPICEVFGSCVPNVSLTLPTGEELSCHAVFSNAFTLLLKLWRFNHPRIEHVKGDVTPVGSQLCPEYLLVVRNNQLASFGKLPRDRLKCQRLSQTLDFSLDPIVLDSFPKLKRWYRQHQECIASTLSGLEQGTTVHQIVDALLHMMFRKINKAGQSFTATTSGSSNSSASGAEDVFIRLKVPAWDILEAAPFALDAALAACGHGKLSPRELATGLKDLADFLPPTLATIVSYFSAEVTRGIWKPAFMNGTDWPSPAAYLSTVEQQIKKIIAATGVDVPSLAVGGNSPAMLPLPLAALVSLTITYKLDKASERFLTLIGPALMSLAEGCPWPCMPIISSLWAQKAKRWSDFLVFSASRTVFHHSSDAVVQLLRSCFTSTLGLSPAHVCSNGGVGALLGHGFGSHFCGGMSPVAPGILYLRVHRSIRDILFMTEEILSLLMTSVRDIANSGLPREKLEKLRRTKYGVRYGQVSLSSSMTRIKLAASLGASLVWISGGSSLVHSLIKETLPSWFLSVHASDHEGGESGAAVSMLGGYALAYFSVLCGTFAWGIDSTSAASKRRPKVLGAHLEFLASALDGKISLGCDSATWRAYVTGFVSLMVSCTQAWVLEVDVDVLKRMSKGLKQWNEEELALALLGLGGVRAMGAAAELIIEDRV
;
A
#
# COMPACT_ATOMS: atom_id res chain seq x y z
N MET A 1 2.90 10.29 -23.43
CA MET A 1 4.13 9.59 -23.87
C MET A 1 4.67 10.17 -25.18
N PRO A 2 3.93 10.25 -26.31
CA PRO A 2 4.48 10.81 -27.56
C PRO A 2 4.98 12.25 -27.44
N ILE A 3 4.21 13.12 -26.76
CA ILE A 3 4.60 14.52 -26.50
C ILE A 3 5.93 14.58 -25.74
N CYS A 4 6.13 13.71 -24.74
CA CYS A 4 7.37 13.67 -23.97
C CYS A 4 8.55 13.22 -24.84
N GLU A 5 8.36 12.19 -25.66
CA GLU A 5 9.41 11.65 -26.54
C GLU A 5 9.89 12.72 -27.54
N VAL A 6 8.96 13.40 -28.20
CA VAL A 6 9.26 14.43 -29.23
C VAL A 6 9.82 15.69 -28.59
N PHE A 7 9.06 16.38 -27.73
CA PHE A 7 9.47 17.68 -27.19
C PHE A 7 10.65 17.59 -26.22
N GLY A 8 10.86 16.43 -25.58
CA GLY A 8 12.04 16.21 -24.75
C GLY A 8 13.33 16.04 -25.57
N SER A 9 13.22 15.70 -26.85
CA SER A 9 14.34 15.54 -27.79
C SER A 9 14.65 16.81 -28.59
N CYS A 10 13.75 17.79 -28.58
CA CYS A 10 13.94 19.06 -29.28
C CYS A 10 14.97 19.96 -28.56
N VAL A 11 15.83 20.60 -29.34
CA VAL A 11 16.71 21.69 -28.87
C VAL A 11 15.84 22.93 -28.62
N PRO A 12 15.99 23.64 -27.49
CA PRO A 12 15.10 24.74 -27.09
C PRO A 12 15.20 26.02 -27.94
N ASN A 13 15.79 25.97 -29.13
CA ASN A 13 16.01 27.14 -30.02
C ASN A 13 14.74 27.66 -30.72
N VAL A 14 13.62 26.94 -30.61
CA VAL A 14 12.33 27.33 -31.22
C VAL A 14 11.35 27.67 -30.10
N SER A 15 11.20 28.96 -29.78
CA SER A 15 10.08 29.47 -28.99
C SER A 15 8.95 29.85 -29.93
N LEU A 16 7.72 29.41 -29.62
CA LEU A 16 6.53 29.80 -30.36
C LEU A 16 5.77 30.84 -29.52
N THR A 17 5.59 32.06 -30.03
CA THR A 17 4.78 33.06 -29.34
C THR A 17 3.31 32.76 -29.58
N LEU A 18 2.56 32.48 -28.52
CA LEU A 18 1.12 32.28 -28.59
C LEU A 18 0.40 33.61 -28.90
N PRO A 19 -0.84 33.58 -29.44
CA PRO A 19 -1.64 34.79 -29.68
C PRO A 19 -1.89 35.63 -28.42
N THR A 20 -1.73 35.04 -27.23
CA THR A 20 -1.80 35.67 -25.92
C THR A 20 -0.52 36.41 -25.51
N GLY A 21 0.54 36.35 -26.31
CA GLY A 21 1.86 36.93 -26.01
C GLY A 21 2.78 36.05 -25.16
N GLU A 22 2.35 34.83 -24.79
CA GLU A 22 3.17 33.88 -24.02
C GLU A 22 4.14 33.11 -24.93
N GLU A 23 5.44 33.06 -24.58
CA GLU A 23 6.43 32.22 -25.28
C GLU A 23 6.36 30.77 -24.83
N LEU A 24 6.06 29.87 -25.76
CA LEU A 24 6.01 28.43 -25.53
C LEU A 24 7.34 27.78 -25.95
N SER A 25 8.14 27.35 -24.98
CA SER A 25 9.39 26.62 -25.23
C SER A 25 9.18 25.10 -25.29
N CYS A 26 10.07 24.39 -26.00
CA CYS A 26 10.06 22.92 -26.02
C CYS A 26 10.17 22.33 -24.61
N HIS A 27 10.99 22.94 -23.74
CA HIS A 27 11.11 22.54 -22.33
C HIS A 27 9.80 22.72 -21.56
N ALA A 28 9.03 23.78 -21.82
CA ALA A 28 7.75 24.01 -21.15
C ALA A 28 6.70 22.95 -21.55
N VAL A 29 6.59 22.63 -22.85
CA VAL A 29 5.68 21.58 -23.35
C VAL A 29 6.06 20.22 -22.79
N PHE A 30 7.36 19.87 -22.87
CA PHE A 30 7.88 18.64 -22.27
C PHE A 30 7.59 18.56 -20.78
N SER A 31 7.85 19.64 -20.04
CA SER A 31 7.68 19.69 -18.58
C SER A 31 6.24 19.45 -18.17
N ASN A 32 5.28 20.09 -18.84
CA ASN A 32 3.86 19.88 -18.56
C ASN A 32 3.42 18.45 -18.89
N ALA A 33 3.78 17.95 -20.07
CA ALA A 33 3.40 16.60 -20.50
C ALA A 33 4.01 15.51 -19.60
N PHE A 34 5.29 15.65 -19.25
CA PHE A 34 5.99 14.68 -18.42
C PHE A 34 5.53 14.75 -16.96
N THR A 35 5.25 15.94 -16.41
CA THR A 35 4.66 16.07 -15.06
C THR A 35 3.28 15.42 -14.97
N LEU A 36 2.45 15.54 -16.01
CA LEU A 36 1.16 14.86 -16.07
C LEU A 36 1.33 13.34 -16.15
N LEU A 37 2.26 12.86 -16.99
CA LEU A 37 2.62 11.44 -17.06
C LEU A 37 3.07 10.93 -15.68
N LEU A 38 3.91 11.73 -15.00
CA LEU A 38 4.41 11.43 -13.66
C LEU A 38 3.30 11.26 -12.62
N LYS A 39 2.26 12.09 -12.70
CA LYS A 39 1.09 12.00 -11.81
C LYS A 39 0.23 10.77 -12.11
N LEU A 40 0.06 10.41 -13.39
CA LEU A 40 -0.78 9.29 -13.81
C LEU A 40 -0.21 7.92 -13.40
N TRP A 41 1.10 7.73 -13.52
CA TRP A 41 1.75 6.44 -13.18
C TRP A 41 2.22 6.36 -11.71
N ARG A 42 1.92 7.36 -10.87
CA ARG A 42 2.34 7.44 -9.45
C ARG A 42 3.82 7.09 -9.17
N PHE A 43 4.79 7.73 -9.84
CA PHE A 43 6.25 7.42 -9.68
C PHE A 43 6.78 7.51 -8.24
N ASN A 44 6.04 8.21 -7.38
CA ASN A 44 6.36 8.47 -5.98
C ASN A 44 6.50 7.22 -5.12
N HIS A 45 6.07 6.05 -5.60
CA HIS A 45 6.16 4.79 -4.85
C HIS A 45 7.42 4.02 -5.30
N PRO A 46 8.54 4.11 -4.57
CA PRO A 46 9.71 3.29 -4.87
C PRO A 46 9.36 1.81 -4.71
N ARG A 47 9.87 0.95 -5.59
CA ARG A 47 9.61 -0.51 -5.65
C ARG A 47 10.18 -1.32 -4.47
N ILE A 48 10.45 -0.68 -3.32
CA ILE A 48 11.03 -1.32 -2.13
C ILE A 48 10.14 -2.48 -1.62
N GLU A 49 8.88 -2.57 -2.05
CA GLU A 49 8.00 -3.73 -1.83
C GLU A 49 8.45 -5.05 -2.50
N HIS A 50 9.53 -5.13 -3.30
CA HIS A 50 9.82 -6.32 -4.12
C HIS A 50 11.21 -6.99 -3.94
N VAL A 51 12.01 -6.63 -2.94
CA VAL A 51 13.35 -7.25 -2.82
C VAL A 51 13.32 -8.66 -2.18
N LYS A 52 12.16 -9.21 -1.76
CA LYS A 52 12.15 -10.54 -1.11
C LYS A 52 10.95 -11.49 -1.37
N GLY A 53 10.11 -11.27 -2.39
CA GLY A 53 9.01 -12.18 -2.71
C GLY A 53 8.75 -12.32 -4.21
N ASP A 54 8.88 -13.54 -4.73
CA ASP A 54 8.94 -13.87 -6.17
C ASP A 54 7.59 -13.83 -6.91
N VAL A 55 6.58 -13.12 -6.40
CA VAL A 55 5.28 -13.01 -7.09
C VAL A 55 4.65 -11.63 -6.85
N THR A 56 4.81 -10.73 -7.82
CA THR A 56 4.02 -9.50 -7.92
C THR A 56 2.52 -9.82 -7.89
N PRO A 57 1.72 -9.23 -6.99
CA PRO A 57 0.27 -9.23 -7.15
C PRO A 57 -0.06 -8.44 -8.42
N VAL A 58 -0.70 -9.11 -9.39
CA VAL A 58 -0.96 -8.67 -10.77
C VAL A 58 -1.92 -7.46 -10.87
N GLY A 59 -2.15 -6.69 -9.80
CA GLY A 59 -3.21 -5.66 -9.75
C GLY A 59 -2.89 -4.32 -9.13
N SER A 60 -1.71 -4.07 -8.55
CA SER A 60 -1.52 -2.85 -7.70
C SER A 60 -0.55 -1.78 -8.22
N GLN A 61 0.28 -2.07 -9.23
CA GLN A 61 1.30 -1.11 -9.68
C GLN A 61 0.92 -0.43 -10.99
N LEU A 62 0.57 0.85 -10.92
CA LEU A 62 0.45 1.73 -12.08
C LEU A 62 1.85 1.94 -12.67
N CYS A 63 2.19 1.25 -13.76
CA CYS A 63 3.44 1.44 -14.49
C CYS A 63 3.17 1.90 -15.94
N PRO A 64 4.16 2.47 -16.66
CA PRO A 64 4.00 2.81 -18.06
C PRO A 64 3.53 1.62 -18.91
N GLU A 65 4.03 0.41 -18.65
CA GLU A 65 3.60 -0.81 -19.33
C GLU A 65 2.14 -1.12 -19.05
N TYR A 66 1.69 -0.99 -17.80
CA TYR A 66 0.30 -1.20 -17.42
C TYR A 66 -0.63 -0.20 -18.13
N LEU A 67 -0.24 1.08 -18.21
CA LEU A 67 -1.01 2.09 -18.95
C LEU A 67 -1.15 1.73 -20.43
N LEU A 68 -0.08 1.23 -21.05
CA LEU A 68 -0.11 0.77 -22.45
C LEU A 68 -0.92 -0.51 -22.62
N VAL A 69 -0.85 -1.46 -21.69
CA VAL A 69 -1.69 -2.68 -21.68
C VAL A 69 -3.17 -2.31 -21.56
N VAL A 70 -3.54 -1.40 -20.65
CA VAL A 70 -4.92 -0.92 -20.49
C VAL A 70 -5.40 -0.26 -21.79
N ARG A 71 -4.59 0.62 -22.38
CA ARG A 71 -4.89 1.23 -23.68
C ARG A 71 -5.11 0.16 -24.76
N ASN A 72 -4.18 -0.77 -24.91
CA ASN A 72 -4.23 -1.78 -25.96
C ASN A 72 -5.40 -2.76 -25.75
N ASN A 73 -5.73 -3.12 -24.52
CA ASN A 73 -6.91 -3.95 -24.18
C ASN A 73 -8.23 -3.21 -24.43
N GLN A 74 -8.26 -1.91 -24.13
CA GLN A 74 -9.40 -1.06 -24.52
C GLN A 74 -9.52 -1.08 -26.04
N LEU A 75 -8.43 -0.85 -26.78
CA LEU A 75 -8.47 -0.90 -28.25
C LEU A 75 -8.87 -2.27 -28.83
N ALA A 76 -8.44 -3.37 -28.21
CA ALA A 76 -8.83 -4.72 -28.62
C ALA A 76 -10.30 -5.07 -28.31
N SER A 77 -10.91 -4.39 -27.32
CA SER A 77 -12.34 -4.52 -27.00
C SER A 77 -13.21 -3.45 -27.70
N PHE A 78 -12.59 -2.37 -28.18
CA PHE A 78 -13.22 -1.27 -28.92
C PHE A 78 -13.80 -1.77 -30.26
N GLY A 79 -15.07 -1.43 -30.51
CA GLY A 79 -15.78 -1.75 -31.75
C GLY A 79 -16.81 -2.89 -31.63
N LYS A 80 -16.90 -3.57 -30.48
CA LYS A 80 -17.92 -4.60 -30.22
C LYS A 80 -19.30 -4.04 -29.85
N LEU A 81 -19.38 -2.79 -29.39
CA LEU A 81 -20.65 -2.12 -29.04
C LEU A 81 -20.94 -0.88 -29.92
N PRO A 82 -22.21 -0.62 -30.31
CA PRO A 82 -22.60 0.53 -31.13
C PRO A 82 -22.23 1.89 -30.53
N ARG A 83 -22.20 1.99 -29.19
CA ARG A 83 -21.89 3.22 -28.44
C ARG A 83 -20.42 3.64 -28.56
N ASP A 84 -19.53 2.69 -28.83
CA ASP A 84 -18.09 2.94 -28.94
C ASP A 84 -17.74 3.60 -30.27
N ARG A 85 -18.47 3.29 -31.35
CA ARG A 85 -18.31 3.92 -32.68
C ARG A 85 -18.57 5.44 -32.65
N LEU A 86 -19.54 5.88 -31.85
CA LEU A 86 -19.87 7.31 -31.65
C LEU A 86 -18.83 8.06 -30.80
N LYS A 87 -18.10 7.37 -29.92
CA LYS A 87 -16.94 7.92 -29.21
C LYS A 87 -15.71 8.00 -30.12
N CYS A 88 -15.51 6.98 -30.97
CA CYS A 88 -14.44 6.97 -31.98
C CYS A 88 -14.51 8.17 -32.92
N GLN A 89 -15.67 8.44 -33.53
CA GLN A 89 -15.83 9.60 -34.43
C GLN A 89 -15.52 10.95 -33.76
N ARG A 90 -15.83 11.09 -32.46
CA ARG A 90 -15.55 12.33 -31.72
C ARG A 90 -14.07 12.47 -31.37
N LEU A 91 -13.38 11.38 -31.03
CA LEU A 91 -11.95 11.40 -30.66
C LEU A 91 -11.04 11.52 -31.90
N SER A 92 -11.41 10.88 -33.01
CA SER A 92 -10.65 10.95 -34.27
C SER A 92 -10.72 12.32 -34.95
N GLN A 93 -11.72 13.14 -34.62
CA GLN A 93 -11.85 14.51 -35.15
C GLN A 93 -10.86 15.50 -34.50
N THR A 94 -10.25 15.15 -33.37
CA THR A 94 -9.38 16.07 -32.60
C THR A 94 -7.92 15.63 -32.51
N LEU A 95 -7.62 14.34 -32.71
CA LEU A 95 -6.28 13.76 -32.61
C LEU A 95 -6.12 12.62 -33.62
N ASP A 96 -5.00 12.59 -34.36
CA ASP A 96 -4.58 11.41 -35.12
C ASP A 96 -4.21 10.28 -34.14
N PHE A 97 -5.16 9.39 -33.89
CA PHE A 97 -5.01 8.31 -32.93
C PHE A 97 -4.66 7.01 -33.66
N SER A 98 -3.41 6.53 -33.49
CA SER A 98 -3.02 5.21 -34.02
C SER A 98 -3.86 4.10 -33.37
N LEU A 99 -4.48 3.26 -34.18
CA LEU A 99 -5.25 2.09 -33.72
C LEU A 99 -4.35 0.89 -33.40
N ASP A 100 -3.07 0.97 -33.74
CA ASP A 100 -2.13 -0.12 -33.52
C ASP A 100 -1.76 -0.26 -32.03
N PRO A 101 -1.45 -1.49 -31.59
CA PRO A 101 -0.93 -1.71 -30.25
C PRO A 101 0.42 -1.00 -30.10
N ILE A 102 0.51 -0.13 -29.09
CA ILE A 102 1.75 0.58 -28.78
C ILE A 102 2.43 -0.12 -27.63
N VAL A 103 3.74 -0.35 -27.75
CA VAL A 103 4.59 -0.90 -26.70
C VAL A 103 5.54 0.17 -26.18
N LEU A 104 6.12 -0.03 -25.00
CA LEU A 104 7.04 0.93 -24.40
C LEU A 104 8.26 1.19 -25.30
N ASP A 105 8.62 0.22 -26.14
CA ASP A 105 9.72 0.28 -27.10
C ASP A 105 9.53 1.33 -28.18
N SER A 106 8.30 1.81 -28.39
CA SER A 106 7.99 2.94 -29.27
C SER A 106 8.50 4.28 -28.72
N PHE A 107 8.94 4.33 -27.45
CA PHE A 107 9.42 5.54 -26.78
C PHE A 107 10.80 5.30 -26.15
N PRO A 108 11.87 5.21 -26.95
CA PRO A 108 13.20 4.79 -26.49
C PRO A 108 13.82 5.70 -25.41
N LYS A 109 13.64 7.03 -25.48
CA LYS A 109 14.16 7.96 -24.46
C LYS A 109 13.39 7.83 -23.15
N LEU A 110 12.05 7.79 -23.22
CA LEU A 110 11.22 7.52 -22.04
C LEU A 110 11.55 6.16 -21.41
N LYS A 111 11.72 5.12 -22.22
CA LYS A 111 12.09 3.77 -21.78
C LYS A 111 13.45 3.76 -21.09
N ARG A 112 14.45 4.47 -21.62
CA ARG A 112 15.78 4.59 -21.00
C ARG A 112 15.70 5.25 -19.65
N TRP A 113 15.06 6.41 -19.56
CA TRP A 113 14.87 7.11 -18.29
C TRP A 113 14.09 6.24 -17.29
N TYR A 114 13.04 5.56 -17.75
CA TYR A 114 12.24 4.68 -16.91
C TYR A 114 13.02 3.48 -16.38
N ARG A 115 13.87 2.86 -17.19
CA ARG A 115 14.79 1.79 -16.75
C ARG A 115 15.79 2.31 -15.73
N GLN A 116 16.41 3.46 -15.97
CA GLN A 116 17.33 4.09 -15.02
C GLN A 116 16.65 4.41 -13.67
N HIS A 117 15.38 4.81 -13.72
CA HIS A 117 14.53 4.99 -12.54
C HIS A 117 14.22 3.65 -11.83
N GLN A 118 13.85 2.61 -12.58
CA GLN A 118 13.52 1.27 -12.03
C GLN A 118 14.74 0.56 -11.44
N GLU A 119 15.89 0.66 -12.10
CA GLU A 119 17.16 0.08 -11.68
C GLU A 119 17.76 0.85 -10.49
N CYS A 120 17.02 1.77 -9.84
CA CYS A 120 17.49 2.54 -8.69
C CYS A 120 18.82 3.27 -8.94
N ILE A 121 19.03 3.87 -10.12
CA ILE A 121 20.28 4.60 -10.48
C ILE A 121 21.51 3.84 -9.91
N ALA A 122 21.54 2.52 -10.16
CA ALA A 122 22.19 1.56 -9.24
C ALA A 122 23.70 1.43 -9.33
N SER A 123 24.38 1.90 -10.37
CA SER A 123 25.83 1.96 -10.25
C SER A 123 26.19 3.14 -9.34
N THR A 124 27.05 2.93 -8.34
CA THR A 124 27.97 4.02 -7.95
C THR A 124 28.42 4.65 -9.25
N LEU A 125 28.16 5.95 -9.45
CA LEU A 125 28.43 6.64 -10.71
C LEU A 125 29.94 6.53 -10.95
N SER A 126 30.35 5.43 -11.56
CA SER A 126 31.74 4.99 -11.63
C SER A 126 32.25 5.55 -12.92
N GLY A 127 33.00 6.64 -12.79
CA GLY A 127 33.78 7.26 -13.84
C GLY A 127 32.97 7.66 -15.04
N LEU A 128 32.32 8.83 -14.98
CA LEU A 128 32.02 9.53 -16.21
C LEU A 128 33.36 9.74 -16.93
N GLU A 129 33.57 9.10 -18.09
CA GLU A 129 34.79 9.29 -18.86
C GLU A 129 34.95 10.79 -19.17
N GLN A 130 36.11 11.34 -18.78
CA GLN A 130 36.42 12.75 -18.96
C GLN A 130 36.38 13.08 -20.46
N GLY A 131 35.48 13.98 -20.87
CA GLY A 131 35.32 14.40 -22.26
C GLY A 131 34.01 14.00 -22.95
N THR A 132 33.10 13.27 -22.29
CA THR A 132 31.77 12.96 -22.84
C THR A 132 30.82 14.18 -22.84
N THR A 133 29.82 14.20 -23.72
CA THR A 133 28.78 15.26 -23.78
C THR A 133 27.99 15.38 -22.48
N VAL A 134 27.81 14.26 -21.76
CA VAL A 134 27.17 14.24 -20.45
C VAL A 134 27.99 15.02 -19.43
N HIS A 135 29.33 14.92 -19.45
CA HIS A 135 30.20 15.65 -18.51
C HIS A 135 30.04 17.17 -18.65
N GLN A 136 29.98 17.66 -19.89
CA GLN A 136 29.79 19.08 -20.17
C GLN A 136 28.43 19.58 -19.67
N ILE A 137 27.38 18.75 -19.78
CA ILE A 137 26.06 19.07 -19.25
C ILE A 137 26.11 19.09 -17.71
N VAL A 138 26.77 18.12 -17.07
CA VAL A 138 26.93 18.07 -15.60
C VAL A 138 27.63 19.31 -15.06
N ASP A 139 28.76 19.71 -15.65
CA ASP A 139 29.48 20.92 -15.23
C ASP A 139 28.61 22.17 -15.37
N ALA A 140 27.87 22.27 -16.47
CA ALA A 140 26.98 23.39 -16.71
C ALA A 140 25.77 23.40 -15.77
N LEU A 141 25.24 22.23 -15.38
CA LEU A 141 24.20 22.10 -14.35
C LEU A 141 24.74 22.53 -12.98
N LEU A 142 25.93 22.09 -12.58
CA LEU A 142 26.56 22.49 -11.31
C LEU A 142 26.82 24.00 -11.26
N HIS A 143 27.31 24.58 -12.35
CA HIS A 143 27.51 26.03 -12.47
C HIS A 143 26.19 26.80 -12.37
N MET A 144 25.12 26.29 -12.98
CA MET A 144 23.78 26.87 -12.88
C MET A 144 23.27 26.81 -11.43
N MET A 145 23.39 25.65 -10.76
CA MET A 145 22.90 25.44 -9.39
C MET A 145 23.65 26.28 -8.35
N PHE A 146 24.96 26.54 -8.51
CA PHE A 146 25.81 27.09 -7.44
C PHE A 146 26.59 28.35 -7.82
N ARG A 147 26.13 29.11 -8.82
CA ARG A 147 26.79 30.30 -9.40
C ARG A 147 27.35 31.34 -8.40
N LYS A 148 26.79 31.44 -7.19
CA LYS A 148 27.24 32.40 -6.16
C LYS A 148 28.60 32.09 -5.55
N ILE A 149 29.05 30.83 -5.58
CA ILE A 149 30.29 30.40 -4.89
C ILE A 149 31.54 30.91 -5.62
N ASN A 150 31.49 31.03 -6.95
CA ASN A 150 32.65 31.42 -7.76
C ASN A 150 32.98 32.93 -7.72
N LYS A 151 32.13 33.77 -7.10
CA LYS A 151 32.38 35.21 -6.94
C LYS A 151 32.93 35.61 -5.57
N ALA A 152 32.80 34.76 -4.55
CA ALA A 152 33.20 35.09 -3.18
C ALA A 152 34.66 34.71 -2.85
N GLY A 153 35.37 34.00 -3.73
CA GLY A 153 36.71 33.46 -3.48
C GLY A 153 37.89 34.30 -3.99
N GLN A 154 37.67 35.47 -4.59
CA GLN A 154 38.75 36.34 -5.06
C GLN A 154 38.50 37.81 -4.69
N SER A 155 38.93 38.22 -3.49
CA SER A 155 39.46 39.58 -3.24
C SER A 155 40.00 39.72 -1.82
N PHE A 156 41.24 39.28 -1.61
CA PHE A 156 42.12 39.96 -0.64
C PHE A 156 43.22 40.65 -1.43
N THR A 157 42.95 41.89 -1.84
CA THR A 157 43.88 43.05 -1.90
C THR A 157 43.36 44.15 -2.84
N ALA A 158 43.68 45.40 -2.47
CA ALA A 158 43.60 46.66 -3.21
C ALA A 158 42.28 47.50 -3.17
N THR A 159 42.20 48.33 -2.13
CA THR A 159 41.99 49.80 -2.13
C THR A 159 41.17 50.52 -3.22
N THR A 160 40.14 51.25 -2.73
CA THR A 160 39.63 52.58 -3.14
C THR A 160 39.23 52.84 -4.60
N SER A 161 37.91 53.00 -4.84
CA SER A 161 37.25 54.27 -5.24
C SER A 161 36.06 54.05 -6.21
N GLY A 162 35.02 54.89 -6.05
CA GLY A 162 34.19 55.35 -7.16
C GLY A 162 32.96 54.51 -7.53
N SER A 163 31.79 54.99 -7.11
CA SER A 163 30.44 54.57 -7.49
C SER A 163 30.17 54.49 -9.00
N SER A 164 29.34 53.52 -9.43
CA SER A 164 28.25 53.71 -10.40
C SER A 164 27.33 52.48 -10.45
N ASN A 165 26.05 52.70 -10.12
CA ASN A 165 24.97 51.72 -10.21
C ASN A 165 24.64 51.39 -11.67
N SER A 166 24.75 50.12 -12.07
CA SER A 166 23.96 49.53 -13.17
C SER A 166 23.94 47.99 -13.02
N SER A 167 23.16 47.49 -12.05
CA SER A 167 22.96 46.05 -11.86
C SER A 167 21.53 45.66 -12.25
N ALA A 168 21.26 45.64 -13.56
CA ALA A 168 20.02 45.08 -14.12
C ALA A 168 20.28 44.58 -15.56
N SER A 169 21.01 43.47 -15.70
CA SER A 169 21.03 42.69 -16.97
C SER A 169 21.67 41.30 -16.82
N GLY A 170 22.53 41.06 -15.82
CA GLY A 170 23.27 39.79 -15.71
C GLY A 170 22.48 38.56 -15.22
N ALA A 171 21.20 38.73 -14.87
CA ALA A 171 20.33 37.63 -14.42
C ALA A 171 19.77 36.82 -15.60
N GLU A 172 19.43 37.48 -16.72
CA GLU A 172 18.85 36.81 -17.89
C GLU A 172 19.91 36.05 -18.72
N ASP A 173 21.15 36.51 -18.74
CA ASP A 173 22.20 36.03 -19.66
C ASP A 173 22.69 34.57 -19.47
N VAL A 174 22.31 33.90 -18.36
CA VAL A 174 22.76 32.51 -18.08
C VAL A 174 21.62 31.49 -18.02
N PHE A 175 20.38 31.89 -17.70
CA PHE A 175 19.20 31.05 -17.99
C PHE A 175 19.11 30.71 -19.50
N ILE A 176 19.77 31.51 -20.33
CA ILE A 176 19.84 31.44 -21.79
C ILE A 176 20.86 30.41 -22.34
N ARG A 177 21.73 29.79 -21.52
CA ARG A 177 22.92 29.06 -22.06
C ARG A 177 22.87 27.52 -22.08
N LEU A 178 21.95 26.85 -21.38
CA LEU A 178 21.85 25.38 -21.45
C LEU A 178 20.92 24.95 -22.61
N LYS A 179 21.39 25.10 -23.85
CA LYS A 179 20.63 24.81 -25.08
C LYS A 179 20.66 23.32 -25.44
N VAL A 180 20.26 22.46 -24.50
CA VAL A 180 20.24 21.00 -24.68
C VAL A 180 18.82 20.43 -24.55
N PRO A 181 18.53 19.30 -25.20
CA PRO A 181 17.27 18.58 -25.03
C PRO A 181 16.98 18.22 -23.57
N ALA A 182 15.70 18.20 -23.19
CA ALA A 182 15.30 17.91 -21.82
C ALA A 182 15.66 16.48 -21.38
N TRP A 183 15.64 15.51 -22.30
CA TRP A 183 16.09 14.14 -22.00
C TRP A 183 17.56 14.08 -21.60
N ASP A 184 18.42 14.87 -22.25
CA ASP A 184 19.86 14.88 -21.98
C ASP A 184 20.14 15.56 -20.61
N ILE A 185 19.33 16.55 -20.23
CA ILE A 185 19.36 17.12 -18.86
C ILE A 185 18.96 16.08 -17.82
N LEU A 186 17.89 15.33 -18.07
CA LEU A 186 17.43 14.28 -17.14
C LEU A 186 18.42 13.12 -17.01
N GLU A 187 19.17 12.82 -18.08
CA GLU A 187 20.25 11.81 -18.09
C GLU A 187 21.47 12.29 -17.29
N ALA A 188 21.83 13.57 -17.39
CA ALA A 188 22.97 14.17 -16.67
C ALA A 188 22.65 14.53 -15.19
N ALA A 189 21.39 14.81 -14.86
CA ALA A 189 20.99 15.28 -13.54
C ALA A 189 21.44 14.40 -12.36
N PRO A 190 21.39 13.05 -12.39
CA PRO A 190 21.86 12.21 -11.28
C PRO A 190 23.32 12.48 -10.90
N PHE A 191 24.20 12.72 -11.89
CA PHE A 191 25.61 13.00 -11.66
C PHE A 191 25.84 14.35 -10.98
N ALA A 192 25.10 15.38 -11.40
CA ALA A 192 25.14 16.69 -10.75
C ALA A 192 24.61 16.60 -9.30
N LEU A 193 23.56 15.80 -9.07
CA LEU A 193 23.00 15.57 -7.73
C LEU A 193 23.97 14.83 -6.81
N ASP A 194 24.69 13.84 -7.32
CA ASP A 194 25.72 13.13 -6.56
C ASP A 194 26.86 14.07 -6.14
N ALA A 195 27.42 14.83 -7.09
CA ALA A 195 28.46 15.80 -6.81
C ALA A 195 28.00 16.87 -5.79
N ALA A 196 26.75 17.34 -5.89
CA ALA A 196 26.17 18.30 -4.96
C ALA A 196 25.97 17.71 -3.55
N LEU A 197 25.44 16.49 -3.44
CA LEU A 197 25.30 15.78 -2.16
C LEU A 197 26.67 15.48 -1.54
N ALA A 198 27.64 15.04 -2.34
CA ALA A 198 29.01 14.79 -1.91
C ALA A 198 29.67 16.07 -1.38
N ALA A 199 29.55 17.18 -2.11
CA ALA A 199 30.07 18.48 -1.67
C ALA A 199 29.44 18.92 -0.35
N CYS A 200 28.13 18.71 -0.18
CA CYS A 200 27.43 19.04 1.06
C CYS A 200 27.83 18.13 2.24
N GLY A 201 27.92 16.81 2.01
CA GLY A 201 28.33 15.83 3.03
C GLY A 201 29.77 16.01 3.51
N HIS A 202 30.64 16.58 2.67
CA HIS A 202 32.02 16.95 3.03
C HIS A 202 32.17 18.40 3.53
N GLY A 203 31.06 19.15 3.68
CA GLY A 203 31.08 20.52 4.19
C GLY A 203 31.62 21.58 3.21
N LYS A 204 31.82 21.25 1.93
CA LYS A 204 32.23 22.21 0.88
C LYS A 204 31.07 23.08 0.41
N LEU A 205 29.84 22.58 0.54
CA LEU A 205 28.60 23.25 0.15
C LEU A 205 27.68 23.34 1.37
N SER A 206 27.18 24.53 1.69
CA SER A 206 26.25 24.67 2.81
C SER A 206 24.88 24.06 2.48
N PRO A 207 24.11 23.56 3.47
CA PRO A 207 22.77 23.01 3.22
C PRO A 207 21.80 24.02 2.57
N ARG A 208 21.95 25.32 2.88
CA ARG A 208 21.15 26.39 2.27
C ARG A 208 21.46 26.56 0.79
N GLU A 209 22.73 26.49 0.41
CA GLU A 209 23.14 26.54 -0.99
C GLU A 209 22.68 25.29 -1.74
N LEU A 210 22.80 24.10 -1.12
CA LEU A 210 22.26 22.87 -1.70
C LEU A 210 20.76 22.99 -1.98
N ALA A 211 19.96 23.41 -1.00
CA ALA A 211 18.52 23.55 -1.17
C ALA A 211 18.15 24.59 -2.24
N THR A 212 18.91 25.69 -2.33
CA THR A 212 18.71 26.73 -3.35
C THR A 212 19.09 26.21 -4.73
N GLY A 213 20.23 25.52 -4.88
CA GLY A 213 20.65 24.97 -6.16
C GLY A 213 19.71 23.87 -6.68
N LEU A 214 19.20 23.01 -5.79
CA LEU A 214 18.15 22.04 -6.15
C LEU A 214 16.88 22.73 -6.62
N LYS A 215 16.52 23.86 -5.99
CA LYS A 215 15.38 24.66 -6.41
C LYS A 215 15.61 25.30 -7.78
N ASP A 216 16.79 25.87 -8.02
CA ASP A 216 17.14 26.49 -9.30
C ASP A 216 17.10 25.46 -10.44
N LEU A 217 17.56 24.22 -10.20
CA LEU A 217 17.42 23.10 -11.15
C LEU A 217 15.96 22.75 -11.44
N ALA A 218 15.13 22.66 -10.40
CA ALA A 218 13.71 22.33 -10.52
C ALA A 218 12.88 23.46 -11.16
N ASP A 219 13.24 24.71 -10.91
CA ASP A 219 12.60 25.88 -11.50
C ASP A 219 12.98 26.01 -12.99
N PHE A 220 14.22 25.64 -13.35
CA PHE A 220 14.68 25.57 -14.74
C PHE A 220 13.98 24.45 -15.54
N LEU A 221 13.97 23.23 -15.01
CA LEU A 221 13.33 22.09 -15.65
C LEU A 221 12.52 21.26 -14.61
N PRO A 222 11.21 21.52 -14.45
CA PRO A 222 10.35 20.84 -13.47
C PRO A 222 10.45 19.30 -13.43
N PRO A 223 10.57 18.59 -14.58
CA PRO A 223 10.84 17.15 -14.63
C PRO A 223 12.01 16.65 -13.78
N THR A 224 13.03 17.48 -13.51
CA THR A 224 14.20 17.10 -12.71
C THR A 224 13.82 16.75 -11.28
N LEU A 225 12.69 17.23 -10.74
CA LEU A 225 12.17 16.81 -9.43
C LEU A 225 11.96 15.30 -9.35
N ALA A 226 11.55 14.66 -10.45
CA ALA A 226 11.40 13.21 -10.48
C ALA A 226 12.77 12.52 -10.36
N THR A 227 13.80 13.04 -11.04
CA THR A 227 15.18 12.55 -10.92
C THR A 227 15.75 12.78 -9.52
N ILE A 228 15.52 13.95 -8.92
CA ILE A 228 15.91 14.26 -7.53
C ILE A 228 15.33 13.23 -6.57
N VAL A 229 14.01 13.02 -6.63
CA VAL A 229 13.30 12.03 -5.81
C VAL A 229 13.88 10.64 -6.02
N SER A 230 14.08 10.22 -7.27
CA SER A 230 14.56 8.88 -7.60
C SER A 230 15.96 8.63 -7.06
N TYR A 231 16.86 9.60 -7.26
CA TYR A 231 18.23 9.53 -6.80
C TYR A 231 18.31 9.54 -5.28
N PHE A 232 17.65 10.50 -4.63
CA PHE A 232 17.68 10.60 -3.17
C PHE A 232 17.03 9.38 -2.51
N SER A 233 16.00 8.79 -3.12
CA SER A 233 15.40 7.55 -2.61
C SER A 233 16.37 6.37 -2.67
N ALA A 234 17.14 6.25 -3.75
CA ALA A 234 18.19 5.24 -3.86
C ALA A 234 19.28 5.46 -2.82
N GLU A 235 19.75 6.70 -2.64
CA GLU A 235 20.80 7.04 -1.67
C GLU A 235 20.40 6.84 -0.21
N VAL A 236 19.14 7.15 0.15
CA VAL A 236 18.60 6.85 1.48
C VAL A 236 18.56 5.34 1.72
N THR A 237 18.15 4.56 0.71
CA THR A 237 18.10 3.09 0.80
C THR A 237 19.50 2.49 0.93
N ARG A 238 20.51 3.07 0.27
CA ARG A 238 21.93 2.68 0.40
C ARG A 238 22.48 2.95 1.80
N GLY A 239 21.98 3.97 2.51
CA GLY A 239 22.38 4.26 3.89
C GLY A 239 23.85 4.67 4.07
N ILE A 240 24.53 5.10 3.00
CA ILE A 240 25.97 5.41 3.01
C ILE A 240 26.30 6.82 3.53
N TRP A 241 25.31 7.72 3.56
CA TRP A 241 25.52 9.11 3.94
C TRP A 241 25.48 9.30 5.44
N LYS A 242 26.40 10.13 5.97
CA LYS A 242 26.32 10.60 7.36
C LYS A 242 25.00 11.35 7.58
N PRO A 243 24.25 11.08 8.68
CA PRO A 243 23.03 11.80 8.99
C PRO A 243 23.27 13.31 9.19
N ALA A 244 22.30 14.11 8.77
CA ALA A 244 22.25 15.56 8.97
C ALA A 244 21.59 15.90 10.31
N PHE A 245 22.20 16.82 11.06
CA PHE A 245 21.68 17.33 12.32
C PHE A 245 20.74 18.51 12.09
N MET A 246 19.47 18.35 12.43
CA MET A 246 18.41 19.35 12.26
C MET A 246 18.44 20.40 13.39
N ASN A 247 19.52 21.19 13.44
CA ASN A 247 19.91 22.04 14.57
C ASN A 247 19.41 23.50 14.49
N GLY A 248 18.93 23.96 13.34
CA GLY A 248 18.46 25.33 13.10
C GLY A 248 19.53 26.28 12.55
N THR A 249 20.82 25.93 12.64
CA THR A 249 21.92 26.70 12.06
C THR A 249 22.15 26.28 10.62
N ASP A 250 22.53 25.01 10.44
CA ASP A 250 22.89 24.42 9.15
C ASP A 250 21.64 23.91 8.45
N TRP A 251 20.84 23.13 9.19
CA TRP A 251 19.59 22.55 8.72
C TRP A 251 18.39 23.11 9.50
N PRO A 252 17.18 23.15 8.90
CA PRO A 252 15.95 23.57 9.60
C PRO A 252 15.71 22.78 10.89
N SER A 253 15.28 23.43 11.98
CA SER A 253 15.05 22.75 13.27
C SER A 253 13.57 22.38 13.49
N PRO A 254 13.24 21.10 13.81
CA PRO A 254 11.89 20.69 14.18
C PRO A 254 11.53 20.99 15.64
N ALA A 255 12.48 21.46 16.47
CA ALA A 255 12.37 21.48 17.93
C ALA A 255 11.10 22.17 18.48
N ALA A 256 10.62 23.22 17.81
CA ALA A 256 9.44 23.96 18.22
C ALA A 256 8.12 23.15 18.17
N TYR A 257 8.03 22.14 17.30
CA TYR A 257 6.79 21.38 17.07
C TYR A 257 6.94 19.87 17.29
N LEU A 258 8.17 19.37 17.45
CA LEU A 258 8.44 17.92 17.52
C LEU A 258 7.70 17.24 18.68
N SER A 259 7.79 17.80 19.89
CA SER A 259 7.12 17.24 21.07
C SER A 259 5.59 17.23 20.92
N THR A 260 5.01 18.30 20.36
CA THR A 260 3.57 18.38 20.09
C THR A 260 3.13 17.36 19.05
N VAL A 261 3.89 17.22 17.96
CA VAL A 261 3.61 16.24 16.89
C VAL A 261 3.71 14.81 17.45
N GLU A 262 4.74 14.48 18.23
CA GLU A 262 4.88 13.16 18.86
C GLU A 262 3.73 12.85 19.82
N GLN A 263 3.31 13.83 20.63
CA GLN A 263 2.17 13.65 21.53
C GLN A 263 0.85 13.44 20.76
N GLN A 264 0.65 14.16 19.66
CA GLN A 264 -0.52 13.96 18.80
C GLN A 264 -0.49 12.59 18.10
N ILE A 265 0.67 12.13 17.65
CA ILE A 265 0.84 10.78 17.11
C ILE A 265 0.47 9.74 18.16
N LYS A 266 0.99 9.86 19.38
CA LYS A 266 0.63 8.96 20.50
C LYS A 266 -0.87 8.96 20.77
N LYS A 267 -1.51 10.13 20.74
CA LYS A 267 -2.96 10.25 20.91
C LYS A 267 -3.75 9.54 19.80
N ILE A 268 -3.33 9.68 18.54
CA ILE A 268 -3.96 8.99 17.40
C ILE A 268 -3.85 7.47 17.55
N ILE A 269 -2.66 6.98 17.90
CA ILE A 269 -2.42 5.54 18.02
C ILE A 269 -3.16 4.95 19.23
N ALA A 270 -3.12 5.62 20.38
CA ALA A 270 -3.86 5.21 21.58
C ALA A 270 -5.38 5.18 21.35
N ALA A 271 -5.93 6.11 20.55
CA ALA A 271 -7.34 6.10 20.18
C ALA A 271 -7.77 4.85 19.39
N THR A 272 -6.82 4.18 18.74
CA THR A 272 -7.05 2.89 18.06
C THR A 272 -6.85 1.67 18.96
N GLY A 273 -6.61 1.85 20.26
CA GLY A 273 -6.36 0.75 21.20
C GLY A 273 -4.99 0.11 21.06
N VAL A 274 -4.06 0.80 20.40
CA VAL A 274 -2.67 0.35 20.24
C VAL A 274 -1.81 1.10 21.25
N ASP A 275 -1.06 0.35 22.04
CA ASP A 275 -0.02 0.89 22.91
C ASP A 275 1.35 0.67 22.25
N VAL A 276 2.14 1.73 22.19
CA VAL A 276 3.47 1.72 21.56
C VAL A 276 4.45 2.04 22.66
N PRO A 277 5.51 1.23 22.86
CA PRO A 277 6.59 1.58 23.78
C PRO A 277 7.01 3.01 23.49
N SER A 278 7.21 3.83 24.53
CA SER A 278 7.71 5.19 24.35
C SER A 278 9.04 5.10 23.59
N LEU A 279 8.99 5.29 22.27
CA LEU A 279 10.16 5.37 21.41
C LEU A 279 11.02 6.45 22.04
N ALA A 280 12.15 6.02 22.59
CA ALA A 280 12.88 6.78 23.60
C ALA A 280 12.97 8.25 23.18
N VAL A 281 12.50 9.13 24.06
CA VAL A 281 12.81 10.56 23.97
C VAL A 281 14.33 10.59 24.02
N GLY A 282 14.97 10.72 22.85
CA GLY A 282 16.39 10.99 22.76
C GLY A 282 16.61 12.33 23.46
N GLY A 283 16.97 12.27 24.74
CA GLY A 283 17.20 13.44 25.56
C GLY A 283 18.21 14.35 24.88
N ASN A 284 17.88 15.64 24.78
CA ASN A 284 18.73 16.77 24.36
C ASN A 284 19.54 16.63 23.04
N SER A 285 19.51 15.51 22.33
CA SER A 285 20.23 15.30 21.08
C SER A 285 19.43 15.89 19.90
N PRO A 286 20.05 16.67 19.01
CA PRO A 286 19.36 17.23 17.86
C PRO A 286 18.80 16.14 16.95
N ALA A 287 17.60 16.36 16.44
CA ALA A 287 16.92 15.43 15.54
C ALA A 287 17.77 15.18 14.28
N MET A 288 17.85 13.93 13.83
CA MET A 288 18.69 13.54 12.69
C MET A 288 17.84 13.01 11.54
N LEU A 289 18.23 13.38 10.32
CA LEU A 289 17.69 12.81 9.07
C LEU A 289 18.83 12.29 8.19
N PRO A 290 18.64 11.24 7.38
CA PRO A 290 19.55 10.92 6.29
C PRO A 290 19.80 12.15 5.41
N LEU A 291 21.05 12.41 5.02
CA LEU A 291 21.42 13.63 4.27
C LEU A 291 20.55 13.88 3.02
N PRO A 292 20.28 12.90 2.13
CA PRO A 292 19.42 13.13 0.98
C PRO A 292 17.98 13.47 1.38
N LEU A 293 17.47 12.89 2.47
CA LEU A 293 16.14 13.21 2.99
C LEU A 293 16.10 14.63 3.60
N ALA A 294 17.15 15.04 4.29
CA ALA A 294 17.30 16.40 4.80
C ALA A 294 17.35 17.44 3.67
N ALA A 295 18.07 17.14 2.58
CA ALA A 295 18.12 17.95 1.37
C ALA A 295 16.74 18.04 0.70
N LEU A 296 16.02 16.91 0.59
CA LEU A 296 14.68 16.86 0.00
C LEU A 296 13.68 17.68 0.81
N VAL A 297 13.60 17.48 2.12
CA VAL A 297 12.65 18.26 2.96
C VAL A 297 12.99 19.75 2.89
N SER A 298 14.28 20.11 2.92
CA SER A 298 14.75 21.49 2.81
C SER A 298 14.32 22.14 1.49
N LEU A 299 14.49 21.43 0.37
CA LEU A 299 13.97 21.86 -0.94
C LEU A 299 12.45 22.11 -0.86
N THR A 300 11.69 21.15 -0.36
CA THR A 300 10.22 21.28 -0.35
C THR A 300 9.72 22.43 0.55
N ILE A 301 10.40 22.69 1.66
CA ILE A 301 10.06 23.83 2.53
C ILE A 301 10.55 25.18 1.98
N THR A 302 11.36 25.24 0.92
CA THR A 302 11.75 26.51 0.28
C THR A 302 10.68 27.08 -0.66
N TYR A 303 9.81 26.24 -1.22
CA TYR A 303 8.75 26.69 -2.14
C TYR A 303 7.72 27.61 -1.46
N LYS A 304 7.20 28.63 -2.14
CA LYS A 304 6.10 29.42 -1.56
C LYS A 304 4.79 28.61 -1.60
N LEU A 305 3.83 28.94 -0.74
CA LEU A 305 2.49 28.31 -0.77
C LEU A 305 1.55 29.06 -1.73
N ASP A 306 2.03 29.36 -2.93
CA ASP A 306 1.28 30.00 -3.99
C ASP A 306 0.87 29.01 -5.10
N LYS A 307 -0.03 29.43 -5.97
CA LYS A 307 -0.56 28.59 -7.06
C LYS A 307 0.52 28.16 -8.06
N ALA A 308 1.57 28.99 -8.22
CA ALA A 308 2.70 28.68 -9.09
C ALA A 308 3.55 27.53 -8.55
N SER A 309 3.77 27.49 -7.23
CA SER A 309 4.58 26.45 -6.58
C SER A 309 3.79 25.17 -6.25
N GLU A 310 2.46 25.26 -6.20
CA GLU A 310 1.56 24.13 -5.91
C GLU A 310 1.78 22.94 -6.85
N ARG A 311 2.09 23.20 -8.13
CA ARG A 311 2.37 22.15 -9.11
C ARG A 311 3.59 21.29 -8.73
N PHE A 312 4.64 21.92 -8.19
CA PHE A 312 5.86 21.26 -7.75
C PHE A 312 5.61 20.47 -6.47
N LEU A 313 4.96 21.10 -5.47
CA LEU A 313 4.62 20.47 -4.20
C LEU A 313 3.68 19.27 -4.37
N THR A 314 2.74 19.33 -5.31
CA THR A 314 1.87 18.20 -5.65
C THR A 314 2.65 17.01 -6.23
N LEU A 315 3.77 17.27 -6.90
CA LEU A 315 4.63 16.24 -7.49
C LEU A 315 5.56 15.63 -6.43
N ILE A 316 6.31 16.46 -5.71
CA ILE A 316 7.36 16.03 -4.78
C ILE A 316 6.84 15.65 -3.39
N GLY A 317 5.71 16.23 -2.95
CA GLY A 317 5.17 16.02 -1.61
C GLY A 317 4.86 14.55 -1.30
N PRO A 318 4.08 13.84 -2.14
CA PRO A 318 3.82 12.42 -1.91
C PRO A 318 5.09 11.55 -1.95
N ALA A 319 6.08 11.93 -2.76
CA ALA A 319 7.34 11.23 -2.84
C ALA A 319 8.21 11.42 -1.58
N LEU A 320 8.27 12.64 -1.04
CA LEU A 320 8.92 12.93 0.24
C LEU A 320 8.32 12.07 1.36
N MET A 321 6.98 11.98 1.42
CA MET A 321 6.29 11.17 2.43
C MET A 321 6.59 9.68 2.26
N SER A 322 6.54 9.16 1.02
CA SER A 322 6.86 7.75 0.75
C SER A 322 8.31 7.39 1.09
N LEU A 323 9.26 8.28 0.78
CA LEU A 323 10.66 8.11 1.15
C LEU A 323 10.85 8.09 2.67
N ALA A 324 10.19 9.01 3.37
CA ALA A 324 10.28 9.13 4.82
C ALA A 324 9.60 7.96 5.54
N GLU A 325 8.55 7.35 4.97
CA GLU A 325 7.95 6.11 5.47
C GLU A 325 8.91 4.92 5.44
N GLY A 326 9.82 4.88 4.47
CA GLY A 326 10.87 3.85 4.37
C GLY A 326 12.03 4.04 5.37
N CYS A 327 12.14 5.22 6.00
CA CYS A 327 13.21 5.57 6.92
C CYS A 327 12.91 5.12 8.36
N PRO A 328 13.94 4.93 9.21
CA PRO A 328 13.73 4.66 10.63
C PRO A 328 13.02 5.84 11.32
N TRP A 329 12.25 5.51 12.34
CA TRP A 329 11.73 6.51 13.29
C TRP A 329 12.91 7.31 13.89
N PRO A 330 12.85 8.65 14.07
CA PRO A 330 11.68 9.55 13.95
C PRO A 330 11.65 10.41 12.67
N CYS A 331 12.07 9.91 11.49
CA CYS A 331 12.15 10.74 10.28
C CYS A 331 10.82 11.43 9.88
N MET A 332 9.71 10.70 9.92
CA MET A 332 8.38 11.25 9.59
C MET A 332 7.84 12.28 10.60
N PRO A 333 7.96 12.06 11.92
CA PRO A 333 7.72 13.11 12.91
C PRO A 333 8.52 14.39 12.64
N ILE A 334 9.82 14.28 12.37
CA ILE A 334 10.67 15.43 12.05
C ILE A 334 10.14 16.21 10.84
N ILE A 335 9.87 15.51 9.73
CA ILE A 335 9.35 16.13 8.50
C ILE A 335 7.99 16.79 8.74
N SER A 336 7.13 16.13 9.51
CA SER A 336 5.81 16.66 9.87
C SER A 336 5.93 17.93 10.70
N SER A 337 6.86 17.98 11.65
CA SER A 337 7.14 19.18 12.46
C SER A 337 7.67 20.34 11.63
N LEU A 338 8.60 20.09 10.70
CA LEU A 338 9.15 21.12 9.80
C LEU A 338 8.06 21.69 8.88
N TRP A 339 7.18 20.84 8.35
CA TRP A 339 6.09 21.29 7.51
C TRP A 339 4.96 21.96 8.29
N ALA A 340 4.68 21.53 9.52
CA ALA A 340 3.68 22.17 10.39
C ALA A 340 4.06 23.63 10.73
N GLN A 341 5.35 23.92 10.87
CA GLN A 341 5.87 25.30 11.03
C GLN A 341 5.51 26.20 9.84
N LYS A 342 5.56 25.64 8.62
CA LYS A 342 5.34 26.38 7.38
C LYS A 342 3.87 26.44 6.96
N ALA A 343 3.13 25.36 7.14
CA ALA A 343 1.77 25.18 6.65
C ALA A 343 0.88 24.56 7.74
N LYS A 344 0.44 25.37 8.70
CA LYS A 344 -0.41 24.91 9.82
C LYS A 344 -1.66 24.18 9.34
N ARG A 345 -2.26 24.57 8.21
CA ARG A 345 -3.42 23.90 7.60
C ARG A 345 -3.19 22.44 7.20
N TRP A 346 -1.94 21.99 7.08
CA TRP A 346 -1.57 20.63 6.71
C TRP A 346 -1.11 19.79 7.90
N SER A 347 -1.05 20.37 9.12
CA SER A 347 -0.54 19.68 10.31
C SER A 347 -1.25 18.36 10.56
N ASP A 348 -2.57 18.36 10.51
CA ASP A 348 -3.40 17.20 10.84
C ASP A 348 -3.16 16.04 9.87
N PHE A 349 -3.06 16.35 8.58
CA PHE A 349 -2.74 15.38 7.54
C PHE A 349 -1.33 14.80 7.72
N LEU A 350 -0.34 15.64 8.04
CA LEU A 350 1.05 15.23 8.19
C LEU A 350 1.25 14.39 9.46
N VAL A 351 0.69 14.83 10.59
CA VAL A 351 0.71 14.12 11.87
C VAL A 351 0.04 12.76 11.73
N PHE A 352 -1.12 12.70 11.06
CA PHE A 352 -1.75 11.42 10.75
C PHE A 352 -0.85 10.55 9.85
N SER A 353 -0.27 11.13 8.80
CA SER A 353 0.64 10.41 7.89
C SER A 353 1.85 9.84 8.64
N ALA A 354 2.42 10.59 9.58
CA ALA A 354 3.53 10.15 10.43
C ALA A 354 3.13 9.05 11.41
N SER A 355 1.91 9.08 11.95
CA SER A 355 1.42 8.02 12.86
C SER A 355 1.43 6.62 12.23
N ARG A 356 1.30 6.54 10.90
CA ARG A 356 1.37 5.28 10.14
C ARG A 356 2.74 4.61 10.23
N THR A 357 3.82 5.38 10.35
CA THR A 357 5.19 4.83 10.35
C THR A 357 5.48 3.87 11.49
N VAL A 358 4.78 4.01 12.62
CA VAL A 358 4.96 3.10 13.77
C VAL A 358 4.67 1.66 13.39
N PHE A 359 3.65 1.42 12.57
CA PHE A 359 3.23 0.09 12.14
C PHE A 359 4.15 -0.54 11.10
N HIS A 360 4.99 0.24 10.42
CA HIS A 360 6.02 -0.31 9.54
C HIS A 360 7.16 -0.96 10.32
N HIS A 361 7.42 -0.46 11.54
CA HIS A 361 8.58 -0.83 12.34
C HIS A 361 8.23 -1.78 13.50
N SER A 362 6.94 -1.94 13.84
CA SER A 362 6.49 -2.81 14.92
C SER A 362 5.38 -3.75 14.47
N SER A 363 5.71 -5.04 14.30
CA SER A 363 4.71 -6.09 14.04
C SER A 363 3.71 -6.23 15.19
N ASP A 364 4.14 -6.00 16.44
CA ASP A 364 3.26 -6.01 17.60
C ASP A 364 2.18 -4.92 17.52
N ALA A 365 2.55 -3.70 17.09
CA ALA A 365 1.58 -2.63 16.87
C ALA A 365 0.55 -3.00 15.78
N VAL A 366 0.97 -3.74 14.74
CA VAL A 366 0.07 -4.25 13.71
C VAL A 366 -0.89 -5.30 14.29
N VAL A 367 -0.41 -6.24 15.10
CA VAL A 367 -1.25 -7.24 15.77
C VAL A 367 -2.25 -6.58 16.71
N GLN A 368 -1.82 -5.60 17.50
CA GLN A 368 -2.71 -4.82 18.36
C GLN A 368 -3.77 -4.08 17.54
N LEU A 369 -3.40 -3.48 16.40
CA LEU A 369 -4.35 -2.80 15.52
C LEU A 369 -5.38 -3.76 14.91
N LEU A 370 -4.93 -4.93 14.45
CA LEU A 370 -5.81 -5.99 13.97
C LEU A 370 -6.78 -6.43 15.08
N ARG A 371 -6.27 -6.68 16.29
CA ARG A 371 -7.10 -7.00 17.47
C ARG A 371 -8.14 -5.91 17.71
N SER A 372 -7.76 -4.64 17.65
CA SER A 372 -8.70 -3.52 17.78
C SER A 372 -9.75 -3.49 16.67
N CYS A 373 -9.40 -3.86 15.43
CA CYS A 373 -10.38 -4.02 14.35
C CYS A 373 -11.42 -5.11 14.68
N PHE A 374 -10.99 -6.27 15.18
CA PHE A 374 -11.90 -7.35 15.59
C PHE A 374 -12.77 -6.92 16.78
N THR A 375 -12.16 -6.39 17.85
CA THR A 375 -12.86 -5.92 19.05
C THR A 375 -13.90 -4.85 18.74
N SER A 376 -13.53 -3.87 17.90
CA SER A 376 -14.44 -2.79 17.48
C SER A 376 -15.60 -3.31 16.63
N THR A 377 -15.32 -4.20 15.67
CA THR A 377 -16.35 -4.79 14.79
C THR A 377 -17.31 -5.68 15.58
N LEU A 378 -16.82 -6.42 16.57
CA LEU A 378 -17.64 -7.34 17.35
C LEU A 378 -18.32 -6.68 18.55
N GLY A 379 -17.93 -5.45 18.91
CA GLY A 379 -18.44 -4.74 20.08
C GLY A 379 -17.96 -5.39 21.39
N LEU A 380 -16.72 -5.90 21.42
CA LEU A 380 -16.13 -6.59 22.57
C LEU A 380 -15.33 -5.65 23.49
N SER A 381 -15.39 -4.32 23.25
CA SER A 381 -14.62 -3.34 24.02
C SER A 381 -15.13 -3.20 25.46
N PRO A 382 -14.25 -3.29 26.48
CA PRO A 382 -14.64 -3.14 27.89
C PRO A 382 -14.97 -1.68 28.27
N ALA A 383 -14.56 -0.70 27.47
CA ALA A 383 -14.59 0.72 27.84
C ALA A 383 -15.92 1.46 27.55
N HIS A 384 -16.85 0.88 26.78
CA HIS A 384 -18.12 1.54 26.48
C HIS A 384 -19.29 0.56 26.52
N VAL A 385 -20.17 0.77 27.50
CA VAL A 385 -21.43 0.04 27.73
C VAL A 385 -22.45 0.23 26.58
N CYS A 386 -22.09 0.95 25.51
CA CYS A 386 -22.93 1.20 24.34
C CYS A 386 -22.09 1.17 23.05
N SER A 387 -21.50 0.02 22.70
CA SER A 387 -20.94 -0.19 21.36
C SER A 387 -21.77 -1.23 20.61
N ASN A 388 -22.56 -0.78 19.64
CA ASN A 388 -23.38 -1.66 18.78
C ASN A 388 -22.55 -2.45 17.75
N GLY A 389 -21.20 -2.44 17.87
CA GLY A 389 -20.27 -3.08 16.95
C GLY A 389 -20.46 -2.64 15.50
N GLY A 390 -20.04 -3.51 14.58
CA GLY A 390 -20.26 -3.39 13.14
C GLY A 390 -19.28 -2.46 12.41
N VAL A 391 -19.59 -2.23 11.12
CA VAL A 391 -18.74 -1.43 10.21
C VAL A 391 -18.62 0.02 10.67
N GLY A 392 -19.68 0.57 11.28
CA GLY A 392 -19.66 1.93 11.84
C GLY A 392 -18.66 2.08 12.99
N ALA A 393 -18.51 1.07 13.85
CA ALA A 393 -17.50 1.08 14.90
C ALA A 393 -16.08 0.92 14.31
N LEU A 394 -15.93 0.03 13.32
CA LEU A 394 -14.65 -0.24 12.66
C LEU A 394 -14.09 0.97 11.90
N LEU A 395 -14.95 1.67 11.15
CA LEU A 395 -14.56 2.78 10.27
C LEU A 395 -14.85 4.17 10.85
N GLY A 396 -15.66 4.26 11.91
CA GLY A 396 -16.08 5.52 12.50
C GLY A 396 -16.82 6.43 11.51
N HIS A 397 -16.81 7.73 11.79
CA HIS A 397 -17.40 8.77 10.93
C HIS A 397 -16.44 9.30 9.84
N GLY A 398 -15.37 8.56 9.53
CA GLY A 398 -14.35 8.97 8.58
C GLY A 398 -13.31 9.96 9.15
N PHE A 399 -12.22 10.14 8.41
CA PHE A 399 -11.14 11.08 8.75
C PHE A 399 -11.57 12.52 8.43
N GLY A 400 -11.50 13.44 9.41
CA GLY A 400 -11.83 14.86 9.20
C GLY A 400 -13.26 15.28 9.59
N SER A 401 -13.95 14.50 10.42
CA SER A 401 -15.23 14.90 11.03
C SER A 401 -14.99 15.98 12.09
N HIS A 402 -14.88 17.24 11.64
CA HIS A 402 -14.55 18.41 12.46
C HIS A 402 -15.76 18.99 13.20
N PHE A 403 -16.53 18.18 13.95
CA PHE A 403 -17.63 18.74 14.74
C PHE A 403 -17.17 19.60 15.93
N CYS A 404 -15.94 19.43 16.42
CA CYS A 404 -15.38 20.22 17.53
C CYS A 404 -13.87 20.47 17.37
N GLY A 405 -13.47 21.37 16.46
CA GLY A 405 -12.19 22.11 16.54
C GLY A 405 -10.91 21.31 16.83
N GLY A 406 -10.81 20.05 16.40
CA GLY A 406 -9.66 19.17 16.62
C GLY A 406 -9.77 17.84 15.87
N MET A 407 -8.73 17.01 15.96
CA MET A 407 -8.70 15.66 15.38
C MET A 407 -9.72 14.76 16.08
N SER A 408 -10.76 14.33 15.36
CA SER A 408 -11.67 13.27 15.81
C SER A 408 -10.88 11.97 16.05
N PRO A 409 -11.24 11.14 17.06
CA PRO A 409 -10.56 9.87 17.28
C PRO A 409 -10.61 9.02 16.00
N VAL A 410 -9.44 8.54 15.58
CA VAL A 410 -9.32 7.71 14.37
C VAL A 410 -9.83 6.31 14.72
N ALA A 411 -10.75 5.78 13.92
CA ALA A 411 -11.22 4.40 14.08
C ALA A 411 -10.15 3.39 13.60
N PRO A 412 -10.01 2.22 14.25
CA PRO A 412 -8.95 1.27 13.96
C PRO A 412 -8.95 0.79 12.50
N GLY A 413 -10.12 0.58 11.89
CA GLY A 413 -10.23 0.18 10.49
C GLY A 413 -9.78 1.26 9.50
N ILE A 414 -9.99 2.55 9.80
CA ILE A 414 -9.47 3.64 8.97
C ILE A 414 -7.95 3.69 9.02
N LEU A 415 -7.37 3.52 10.22
CA LEU A 415 -5.91 3.48 10.35
C LEU A 415 -5.33 2.27 9.60
N TYR A 416 -5.94 1.10 9.75
CA TYR A 416 -5.53 -0.11 9.03
C TYR A 416 -5.59 0.05 7.51
N LEU A 417 -6.68 0.61 6.96
CA LEU A 417 -6.79 0.90 5.52
C LEU A 417 -5.70 1.85 5.00
N ARG A 418 -5.07 2.64 5.88
CA ARG A 418 -3.98 3.55 5.52
C ARG A 418 -2.58 2.95 5.70
N VAL A 419 -2.47 1.85 6.45
CA VAL A 419 -1.22 1.19 6.82
C VAL A 419 -1.02 -0.16 6.10
N HIS A 420 -2.09 -0.88 5.73
CA HIS A 420 -1.97 -2.28 5.26
C HIS A 420 -0.96 -2.53 4.12
N ARG A 421 -0.79 -1.57 3.19
CA ARG A 421 0.16 -1.69 2.06
C ARG A 421 1.63 -1.64 2.48
N SER A 422 1.85 -1.20 3.70
CA SER A 422 3.12 -0.70 4.18
C SER A 422 3.75 -1.67 5.19
N ILE A 423 3.00 -2.72 5.53
CA ILE A 423 3.39 -3.86 6.36
C ILE A 423 4.33 -4.77 5.54
N ARG A 424 5.52 -5.05 6.09
CA ARG A 424 6.59 -5.77 5.37
C ARG A 424 6.37 -7.29 5.32
N ASP A 425 5.88 -7.89 6.40
CA ASP A 425 5.63 -9.32 6.50
C ASP A 425 4.15 -9.63 6.31
N ILE A 426 3.76 -9.82 5.05
CA ILE A 426 2.37 -10.08 4.67
C ILE A 426 1.99 -11.55 4.97
N LEU A 427 2.94 -12.48 5.03
CA LEU A 427 2.64 -13.90 5.27
C LEU A 427 2.20 -14.13 6.73
N PHE A 428 2.91 -13.52 7.68
CA PHE A 428 2.53 -13.51 9.10
C PHE A 428 1.11 -12.98 9.34
N MET A 429 0.63 -12.03 8.52
CA MET A 429 -0.71 -11.47 8.65
C MET A 429 -1.82 -12.52 8.56
N THR A 430 -1.64 -13.56 7.75
CA THR A 430 -2.66 -14.60 7.59
C THR A 430 -2.81 -15.42 8.86
N GLU A 431 -1.68 -15.81 9.47
CA GLU A 431 -1.66 -16.57 10.71
C GLU A 431 -2.23 -15.75 11.87
N GLU A 432 -1.89 -14.46 11.96
CA GLU A 432 -2.45 -13.57 12.98
C GLU A 432 -3.94 -13.31 12.80
N ILE A 433 -4.41 -13.07 11.58
CA ILE A 433 -5.85 -12.90 11.31
C ILE A 433 -6.61 -14.18 11.65
N LEU A 434 -6.05 -15.35 11.33
CA LEU A 434 -6.61 -16.65 11.68
C LEU A 434 -6.66 -16.84 13.20
N SER A 435 -5.59 -16.52 13.92
CA SER A 435 -5.50 -16.56 15.38
C SER A 435 -6.53 -15.64 16.05
N LEU A 436 -6.66 -14.40 15.55
CA LEU A 436 -7.64 -13.43 16.05
C LEU A 436 -9.07 -13.85 15.75
N LEU A 437 -9.33 -14.50 14.61
CA LEU A 437 -10.63 -15.09 14.28
C LEU A 437 -10.99 -16.17 15.31
N MET A 438 -10.06 -17.10 15.60
CA MET A 438 -10.31 -18.19 16.55
C MET A 438 -10.45 -17.68 17.99
N THR A 439 -9.69 -16.64 18.36
CA THR A 439 -9.86 -15.94 19.64
C THR A 439 -11.25 -15.30 19.73
N SER A 440 -11.67 -14.62 18.66
CA SER A 440 -13.01 -14.01 18.59
C SER A 440 -14.14 -15.04 18.69
N VAL A 441 -13.97 -16.23 18.10
CA VAL A 441 -14.93 -17.34 18.24
C VAL A 441 -15.04 -17.77 19.69
N ARG A 442 -13.91 -17.93 20.39
CA ARG A 442 -13.87 -18.28 21.81
C ARG A 442 -14.59 -17.22 22.66
N ASP A 443 -14.32 -15.94 22.40
CA ASP A 443 -14.98 -14.84 23.10
C ASP A 443 -16.49 -14.80 22.84
N ILE A 444 -16.93 -15.02 21.59
CA ILE A 444 -18.35 -15.07 21.24
C ILE A 444 -19.04 -16.25 21.94
N ALA A 445 -18.44 -17.44 21.93
CA ALA A 445 -18.99 -18.61 22.59
C ALA A 445 -19.06 -18.45 24.12
N ASN A 446 -18.04 -17.81 24.72
CA ASN A 446 -17.96 -17.57 26.15
C ASN A 446 -18.71 -16.31 26.63
N SER A 447 -19.22 -15.47 25.73
CA SER A 447 -19.89 -14.19 26.06
C SER A 447 -21.23 -14.33 26.81
N GLY A 448 -21.62 -15.54 27.21
CA GLY A 448 -22.73 -15.78 28.15
C GLY A 448 -22.33 -15.50 29.60
N LEU A 449 -22.49 -14.24 30.05
CA LEU A 449 -22.38 -13.73 31.44
C LEU A 449 -21.13 -14.11 32.28
N PRO A 450 -20.44 -13.14 32.94
CA PRO A 450 -19.35 -13.44 33.85
C PRO A 450 -19.80 -14.35 35.01
N ARG A 451 -19.03 -15.41 35.26
CA ARG A 451 -19.26 -16.46 36.28
C ARG A 451 -19.54 -15.89 37.68
N GLU A 452 -18.99 -14.71 38.02
CA GLU A 452 -19.19 -14.02 39.30
C GLU A 452 -20.59 -13.40 39.49
N LYS A 453 -21.32 -13.03 38.42
CA LYS A 453 -22.69 -12.50 38.53
C LYS A 453 -23.75 -13.61 38.59
N LEU A 454 -23.43 -14.80 38.11
CA LEU A 454 -24.34 -15.95 38.10
C LEU A 454 -24.57 -16.51 39.52
N GLU A 455 -23.55 -16.47 40.39
CA GLU A 455 -23.70 -16.92 41.78
C GLU A 455 -24.60 -15.99 42.61
N LYS A 456 -24.60 -14.68 42.32
CA LYS A 456 -25.52 -13.73 42.96
C LYS A 456 -26.97 -13.85 42.46
N LEU A 457 -27.19 -14.26 41.20
CA LEU A 457 -28.52 -14.46 40.62
C LEU A 457 -29.13 -15.84 40.91
N ARG A 458 -28.32 -16.85 41.29
CA ARG A 458 -28.82 -18.17 41.69
C ARG A 458 -29.57 -18.21 43.03
N ARG A 459 -29.55 -17.14 43.83
CA ARG A 459 -30.26 -17.09 45.14
C ARG A 459 -31.69 -16.54 45.09
N THR A 460 -32.17 -16.04 43.96
CA THR A 460 -33.57 -15.62 43.83
C THR A 460 -34.41 -16.73 43.22
N LYS A 461 -35.16 -17.42 44.08
CA LYS A 461 -36.26 -18.32 43.74
C LYS A 461 -37.24 -17.58 42.83
N TYR A 462 -37.20 -17.82 41.52
CA TYR A 462 -38.34 -17.95 40.61
C TYR A 462 -37.76 -18.31 39.23
N GLY A 463 -38.15 -19.47 38.71
CA GLY A 463 -37.59 -20.03 37.48
C GLY A 463 -38.01 -19.25 36.25
N VAL A 464 -37.06 -18.55 35.63
CA VAL A 464 -37.00 -18.30 34.19
C VAL A 464 -35.53 -18.40 33.79
N ARG A 465 -35.19 -19.33 32.88
CA ARG A 465 -33.84 -19.45 32.31
C ARG A 465 -33.54 -18.22 31.47
N TYR A 466 -32.95 -17.19 32.08
CA TYR A 466 -32.35 -16.06 31.38
C TYR A 466 -30.85 -16.30 31.31
N GLY A 467 -30.31 -16.63 30.13
CA GLY A 467 -28.86 -16.73 29.94
C GLY A 467 -28.34 -17.82 28.99
N GLN A 468 -29.01 -18.09 27.87
CA GLN A 468 -28.40 -18.86 26.78
C GLN A 468 -28.34 -17.95 25.56
N VAL A 469 -27.13 -17.54 25.15
CA VAL A 469 -26.96 -16.82 23.88
C VAL A 469 -27.47 -17.76 22.77
N SER A 470 -28.43 -17.31 21.97
CA SER A 470 -28.98 -18.16 20.91
C SER A 470 -27.87 -18.50 19.91
N LEU A 471 -27.81 -19.76 19.46
CA LEU A 471 -26.88 -20.22 18.43
C LEU A 471 -26.92 -19.31 17.19
N SER A 472 -28.10 -18.80 16.83
CA SER A 472 -28.32 -17.84 15.74
C SER A 472 -27.60 -16.49 15.94
N SER A 473 -27.57 -15.98 17.17
CA SER A 473 -26.88 -14.73 17.52
C SER A 473 -25.37 -14.92 17.46
N SER A 474 -24.85 -16.00 18.06
CA SER A 474 -23.43 -16.37 17.98
C SER A 474 -22.99 -16.55 16.53
N MET A 475 -23.79 -17.24 15.73
CA MET A 475 -23.50 -17.47 14.31
C MET A 475 -23.44 -16.16 13.52
N THR A 476 -24.32 -15.20 13.79
CA THR A 476 -24.30 -13.89 13.12
C THR A 476 -23.00 -13.13 13.43
N ARG A 477 -22.55 -13.16 14.69
CA ARG A 477 -21.27 -12.53 15.09
C ARG A 477 -20.06 -13.25 14.51
N ILE A 478 -20.10 -14.57 14.38
CA ILE A 478 -19.04 -15.37 13.75
C ILE A 478 -18.93 -15.05 12.26
N LYS A 479 -20.05 -14.98 11.53
CA LYS A 479 -20.05 -14.57 10.13
C LYS A 479 -19.45 -13.17 9.96
N LEU A 480 -19.77 -12.26 10.88
CA LEU A 480 -19.18 -10.92 10.89
C LEU A 480 -17.65 -10.98 11.13
N ALA A 481 -17.18 -11.74 12.11
CA ALA A 481 -15.74 -11.93 12.36
C ALA A 481 -15.02 -12.53 11.16
N ALA A 482 -15.58 -13.57 10.55
CA ALA A 482 -15.05 -14.23 9.35
C ALA A 482 -15.00 -13.26 8.15
N SER A 483 -16.04 -12.43 7.97
CA SER A 483 -16.09 -11.42 6.91
C SER A 483 -15.04 -10.33 7.08
N LEU A 484 -14.80 -9.91 8.33
CA LEU A 484 -13.73 -8.97 8.64
C LEU A 484 -12.37 -9.59 8.34
N GLY A 485 -12.11 -10.80 8.85
CA GLY A 485 -10.87 -11.51 8.61
C GLY A 485 -10.59 -11.68 7.12
N ALA A 486 -11.59 -12.11 6.34
CA ALA A 486 -11.46 -12.27 4.90
C ALA A 486 -11.16 -10.93 4.19
N SER A 487 -11.79 -9.86 4.64
CA SER A 487 -11.54 -8.52 4.11
C SER A 487 -10.11 -8.07 4.39
N LEU A 488 -9.60 -8.29 5.61
CA LEU A 488 -8.24 -7.93 6.04
C LEU A 488 -7.18 -8.72 5.26
N VAL A 489 -7.38 -10.03 5.05
CA VAL A 489 -6.49 -10.86 4.21
C VAL A 489 -6.46 -10.34 2.78
N TRP A 490 -7.65 -10.09 2.21
CA TRP A 490 -7.76 -9.61 0.83
C TRP A 490 -7.08 -8.26 0.61
N ILE A 491 -7.32 -7.27 1.48
CA ILE A 491 -6.69 -5.95 1.30
C ILE A 491 -5.19 -5.98 1.56
N SER A 492 -4.69 -6.85 2.45
CA SER A 492 -3.26 -6.93 2.78
C SER A 492 -2.41 -7.52 1.66
N GLY A 493 -2.84 -8.66 1.09
CA GLY A 493 -2.01 -9.40 0.14
C GLY A 493 -2.75 -9.88 -1.11
N GLY A 494 -4.02 -9.52 -1.30
CA GLY A 494 -4.78 -9.85 -2.50
C GLY A 494 -4.83 -11.35 -2.78
N SER A 495 -4.74 -11.73 -4.05
CA SER A 495 -4.90 -13.13 -4.47
C SER A 495 -3.76 -14.04 -4.00
N SER A 496 -2.53 -13.53 -3.88
CA SER A 496 -1.38 -14.36 -3.45
C SER A 496 -1.54 -14.81 -2.01
N LEU A 497 -1.99 -13.92 -1.12
CA LEU A 497 -2.23 -14.26 0.27
C LEU A 497 -3.42 -15.21 0.44
N VAL A 498 -4.50 -15.00 -0.32
CA VAL A 498 -5.64 -15.94 -0.35
C VAL A 498 -5.21 -17.32 -0.85
N HIS A 499 -4.33 -17.38 -1.86
CA HIS A 499 -3.79 -18.65 -2.37
C HIS A 499 -2.97 -19.38 -1.31
N SER A 500 -2.07 -18.67 -0.62
CA SER A 500 -1.27 -19.24 0.48
C SER A 500 -2.17 -19.69 1.63
N LEU A 501 -3.17 -18.87 2.03
CA LEU A 501 -4.13 -19.21 3.07
C LEU A 501 -4.83 -20.56 2.80
N ILE A 502 -5.42 -20.71 1.60
CA ILE A 502 -6.24 -21.88 1.26
C ILE A 502 -5.35 -23.10 1.03
N LYS A 503 -4.21 -22.95 0.37
CA LYS A 503 -3.37 -24.09 -0.02
C LYS A 503 -2.42 -24.55 1.07
N GLU A 504 -2.00 -23.65 1.97
CA GLU A 504 -0.89 -23.90 2.89
C GLU A 504 -1.29 -23.62 4.34
N THR A 505 -1.73 -22.39 4.66
CA THR A 505 -1.99 -22.00 6.07
C THR A 505 -3.12 -22.81 6.70
N LEU A 506 -4.26 -22.98 6.01
CA LEU A 506 -5.41 -23.72 6.56
C LEU A 506 -5.11 -25.22 6.70
N PRO A 507 -4.60 -25.94 5.69
CA PRO A 507 -4.16 -27.32 5.87
C PRO A 507 -3.16 -27.48 7.02
N SER A 508 -2.16 -26.60 7.10
CA SER A 508 -1.17 -26.63 8.20
C SER A 508 -1.82 -26.42 9.57
N TRP A 509 -2.78 -25.49 9.66
CA TRP A 509 -3.55 -25.24 10.89
C TRP A 509 -4.37 -26.48 11.29
N PHE A 510 -5.02 -27.17 10.36
CA PHE A 510 -5.78 -28.40 10.66
C PHE A 510 -4.89 -29.58 11.07
N LEU A 511 -3.67 -29.64 10.54
CA LEU A 511 -2.68 -30.67 10.90
C LEU A 511 -2.02 -30.40 12.25
N SER A 512 -1.92 -29.13 12.67
CA SER A 512 -1.30 -28.76 13.94
C SER A 512 -2.16 -29.15 15.15
N VAL A 513 -1.50 -29.58 16.23
CA VAL A 513 -2.16 -29.87 17.51
C VAL A 513 -2.43 -28.55 18.22
N HIS A 514 -3.70 -28.20 18.33
CA HIS A 514 -4.11 -27.05 19.14
C HIS A 514 -4.26 -27.52 20.58
N ALA A 515 -3.51 -26.93 21.51
CA ALA A 515 -3.69 -27.19 22.93
C ALA A 515 -5.12 -26.79 23.31
N SER A 516 -6.01 -27.77 23.38
CA SER A 516 -7.29 -27.62 24.05
C SER A 516 -6.95 -27.49 25.53
N ASP A 517 -7.17 -26.31 26.13
CA ASP A 517 -7.26 -26.23 27.58
C ASP A 517 -8.23 -27.35 28.00
N HIS A 518 -7.72 -28.29 28.80
CA HIS A 518 -8.46 -29.46 29.28
C HIS A 518 -9.56 -29.04 30.29
N GLU A 519 -10.48 -28.18 29.87
CA GLU A 519 -11.75 -27.94 30.54
C GLU A 519 -12.84 -28.60 29.69
N GLY A 520 -13.01 -29.92 29.88
CA GLY A 520 -14.01 -30.75 29.21
C GLY A 520 -15.45 -30.42 29.61
N GLY A 521 -15.91 -29.21 29.31
CA GLY A 521 -17.28 -28.74 29.50
C GLY A 521 -18.02 -28.52 28.18
N GLU A 522 -19.36 -28.40 28.25
CA GLU A 522 -20.26 -28.11 27.11
C GLU A 522 -19.83 -26.87 26.29
N SER A 523 -19.11 -25.93 26.91
CA SER A 523 -18.55 -24.75 26.23
C SER A 523 -17.47 -25.11 25.20
N GLY A 524 -16.63 -26.13 25.47
CA GLY A 524 -15.56 -26.55 24.57
C GLY A 524 -16.08 -27.10 23.24
N ALA A 525 -17.12 -27.93 23.28
CA ALA A 525 -17.76 -28.47 22.07
C ALA A 525 -18.42 -27.38 21.22
N ALA A 526 -19.08 -26.40 21.86
CA ALA A 526 -19.68 -25.26 21.17
C ALA A 526 -18.60 -24.36 20.51
N VAL A 527 -17.50 -24.07 21.21
CA VAL A 527 -16.36 -23.31 20.67
C VAL A 527 -15.77 -24.02 19.44
N SER A 528 -15.54 -25.33 19.50
CA SER A 528 -15.02 -26.11 18.38
C SER A 528 -15.92 -26.08 17.16
N MET A 529 -17.22 -26.36 17.34
CA MET A 529 -18.20 -26.33 16.24
C MET A 529 -18.28 -24.93 15.59
N LEU A 530 -18.38 -23.88 16.42
CA LEU A 530 -18.40 -22.50 15.94
C LEU A 530 -17.10 -22.11 15.25
N GLY A 531 -15.96 -22.65 15.70
CA GLY A 531 -14.65 -22.50 15.08
C GLY A 531 -14.62 -23.07 13.67
N GLY A 532 -15.11 -24.30 13.48
CA GLY A 532 -15.20 -24.93 12.16
C GLY A 532 -16.03 -24.09 11.18
N TYR A 533 -17.22 -23.63 11.61
CA TYR A 533 -18.04 -22.74 10.79
C TYR A 533 -17.37 -21.40 10.49
N ALA A 534 -16.69 -20.79 11.47
CA ALA A 534 -15.96 -19.53 11.27
C ALA A 534 -14.90 -19.68 10.16
N LEU A 535 -14.12 -20.76 10.23
CA LEU A 535 -13.09 -21.09 9.24
C LEU A 535 -13.70 -21.32 7.86
N ALA A 536 -14.85 -22.01 7.76
CA ALA A 536 -15.54 -22.25 6.50
C ALA A 536 -15.98 -20.93 5.84
N TYR A 537 -16.67 -20.06 6.58
CA TYR A 537 -17.08 -18.74 6.11
C TYR A 537 -15.88 -17.89 5.71
N PHE A 538 -14.82 -17.87 6.52
CA PHE A 538 -13.60 -17.13 6.25
C PHE A 538 -12.92 -17.60 4.95
N SER A 539 -12.79 -18.91 4.77
CA SER A 539 -12.14 -19.52 3.59
C SER A 539 -12.90 -19.20 2.30
N VAL A 540 -14.23 -19.38 2.31
CA VAL A 540 -15.05 -19.13 1.12
C VAL A 540 -15.08 -17.64 0.80
N LEU A 541 -15.22 -16.75 1.79
CA LEU A 541 -15.19 -15.30 1.56
C LEU A 541 -13.83 -14.83 1.01
N CYS A 542 -12.72 -15.39 1.50
CA CYS A 542 -11.40 -15.12 0.91
C CYS A 542 -11.36 -15.50 -0.57
N GLY A 543 -11.82 -16.72 -0.90
CA GLY A 543 -11.88 -17.19 -2.28
C GLY A 543 -12.80 -16.37 -3.18
N THR A 544 -13.97 -15.92 -2.69
CA THR A 544 -14.89 -15.08 -3.47
C THR A 544 -14.34 -13.69 -3.72
N PHE A 545 -13.63 -13.09 -2.76
CA PHE A 545 -12.91 -11.83 -2.99
C PHE A 545 -11.80 -11.97 -4.03
N ALA A 546 -11.09 -13.11 -4.03
CA ALA A 546 -9.97 -13.33 -4.95
C ALA A 546 -10.38 -13.70 -6.37
N TRP A 547 -11.41 -14.53 -6.54
CA TRP A 547 -11.74 -15.15 -7.84
C TRP A 547 -13.12 -14.78 -8.36
N GLY A 548 -13.97 -14.18 -7.52
CA GLY A 548 -15.39 -14.04 -7.80
C GLY A 548 -16.14 -15.38 -7.71
N ILE A 549 -17.46 -15.28 -7.84
CA ILE A 549 -18.35 -16.45 -7.83
C ILE A 549 -18.45 -17.12 -9.21
N ASP A 550 -18.30 -16.35 -10.29
CA ASP A 550 -18.43 -16.82 -11.68
C ASP A 550 -17.07 -17.06 -12.35
N SER A 551 -17.06 -17.68 -13.52
CA SER A 551 -15.85 -17.93 -14.33
C SER A 551 -15.49 -16.78 -15.28
N THR A 552 -16.24 -15.68 -15.26
CA THR A 552 -16.07 -14.51 -16.16
C THR A 552 -14.85 -13.65 -15.85
N SER A 553 -14.35 -13.69 -14.62
CA SER A 553 -13.19 -12.90 -14.18
C SER A 553 -11.88 -13.54 -14.64
N ALA A 554 -10.91 -12.75 -15.14
CA ALA A 554 -9.57 -13.24 -15.44
C ALA A 554 -8.84 -13.83 -14.21
N ALA A 555 -9.23 -13.41 -13.00
CA ALA A 555 -8.71 -13.94 -11.74
C ALA A 555 -9.13 -15.41 -11.46
N SER A 556 -10.17 -15.91 -12.14
CA SER A 556 -10.67 -17.29 -11.98
C SER A 556 -9.70 -18.35 -12.52
N LYS A 557 -8.75 -18.00 -13.40
CA LYS A 557 -7.84 -18.97 -14.03
C LYS A 557 -6.99 -19.79 -13.05
N ARG A 558 -6.69 -19.23 -11.87
CA ARG A 558 -5.94 -19.93 -10.82
C ARG A 558 -6.83 -20.68 -9.82
N ARG A 559 -8.14 -20.42 -9.81
CA ARG A 559 -9.11 -21.02 -8.89
C ARG A 559 -9.13 -22.55 -8.97
N PRO A 560 -9.22 -23.21 -10.14
CA PRO A 560 -9.28 -24.68 -10.20
C PRO A 560 -8.09 -25.36 -9.54
N LYS A 561 -6.88 -24.79 -9.74
CA LYS A 561 -5.65 -25.35 -9.16
C LYS A 561 -5.61 -25.22 -7.63
N VAL A 562 -5.97 -24.06 -7.09
CA VAL A 562 -5.92 -23.81 -5.64
C VAL A 562 -7.05 -24.56 -4.94
N LEU A 563 -8.27 -24.46 -5.46
CA LEU A 563 -9.44 -25.13 -4.90
C LEU A 563 -9.32 -26.65 -5.02
N GLY A 564 -8.85 -27.17 -6.15
CA GLY A 564 -8.63 -28.60 -6.33
C GLY A 564 -7.64 -29.17 -5.32
N ALA A 565 -6.52 -28.47 -5.06
CA ALA A 565 -5.56 -28.89 -4.04
C ALA A 565 -6.16 -28.89 -2.63
N HIS A 566 -6.98 -27.90 -2.30
CA HIS A 566 -7.64 -27.82 -0.99
C HIS A 566 -8.67 -28.93 -0.81
N LEU A 567 -9.52 -29.17 -1.80
CA LEU A 567 -10.53 -30.23 -1.75
C LEU A 567 -9.91 -31.63 -1.77
N GLU A 568 -8.79 -31.81 -2.46
CA GLU A 568 -8.01 -33.06 -2.40
C GLU A 568 -7.49 -33.32 -0.97
N PHE A 569 -7.01 -32.29 -0.28
CA PHE A 569 -6.65 -32.38 1.14
C PHE A 569 -7.87 -32.76 2.00
N LEU A 570 -9.03 -32.12 1.79
CA LEU A 570 -10.24 -32.46 2.55
C LEU A 570 -10.69 -33.90 2.31
N ALA A 571 -10.72 -34.34 1.04
CA ALA A 571 -11.10 -35.70 0.67
C ALA A 571 -10.12 -36.73 1.24
N SER A 572 -8.81 -36.46 1.22
CA SER A 572 -7.80 -37.36 1.78
C SER A 572 -7.89 -37.48 3.30
N ALA A 573 -8.24 -36.40 4.00
CA ALA A 573 -8.51 -36.44 5.43
C ALA A 573 -9.81 -37.20 5.76
N LEU A 574 -10.87 -37.02 4.96
CA LEU A 574 -12.12 -37.79 5.08
C LEU A 574 -11.89 -39.30 4.84
N ASP A 575 -11.03 -39.66 3.89
CA ASP A 575 -10.63 -41.05 3.62
C ASP A 575 -9.78 -41.67 4.77
N GLY A 576 -9.37 -40.88 5.77
CA GLY A 576 -8.47 -41.32 6.83
C GLY A 576 -7.00 -41.46 6.38
N LYS A 577 -6.63 -40.98 5.19
CA LYS A 577 -5.23 -41.00 4.70
C LYS A 577 -4.36 -39.95 5.40
N ILE A 578 -4.98 -38.92 5.95
CA ILE A 578 -4.32 -37.83 6.66
C ILE A 578 -4.87 -37.77 8.08
N SER A 579 -3.98 -37.80 9.08
CA SER A 579 -4.34 -37.56 10.47
C SER A 579 -4.39 -36.07 10.76
N LEU A 580 -5.46 -35.61 11.43
CA LEU A 580 -5.66 -34.21 11.78
C LEU A 580 -5.26 -33.95 13.24
N GLY A 581 -4.76 -32.75 13.52
CA GLY A 581 -4.40 -32.29 14.87
C GLY A 581 -5.49 -31.47 15.56
N CYS A 582 -6.51 -31.03 14.82
CA CYS A 582 -7.62 -30.26 15.35
C CYS A 582 -8.74 -31.11 15.96
N ASP A 583 -9.63 -30.47 16.71
CA ASP A 583 -10.82 -31.12 17.28
C ASP A 583 -11.79 -31.63 16.20
N SER A 584 -12.35 -32.81 16.43
CA SER A 584 -13.25 -33.49 15.47
C SER A 584 -14.51 -32.69 15.13
N ALA A 585 -15.07 -31.92 16.08
CA ALA A 585 -16.24 -31.08 15.83
C ALA A 585 -15.85 -29.84 14.99
N THR A 586 -14.65 -29.29 15.20
CA THR A 586 -14.09 -28.22 14.35
C THR A 586 -13.93 -28.71 12.91
N TRP A 587 -13.33 -29.89 12.73
CA TRP A 587 -13.14 -30.49 11.41
C TRP A 587 -14.47 -30.74 10.70
N ARG A 588 -15.41 -31.41 11.36
CA ARG A 588 -16.72 -31.73 10.78
C ARG A 588 -17.47 -30.46 10.38
N ALA A 589 -17.55 -29.46 11.26
CA ALA A 589 -18.22 -28.20 10.98
C ALA A 589 -17.55 -27.38 9.87
N TYR A 590 -16.21 -27.45 9.75
CA TYR A 590 -15.49 -26.82 8.65
C TYR A 590 -15.87 -27.44 7.30
N VAL A 591 -15.78 -28.76 7.19
CA VAL A 591 -16.03 -29.47 5.93
C VAL A 591 -17.49 -29.31 5.50
N THR A 592 -18.46 -29.55 6.41
CA THR A 592 -19.88 -29.39 6.08
C THR A 592 -20.22 -27.94 5.74
N GLY A 593 -19.71 -26.98 6.51
CA GLY A 593 -19.90 -25.55 6.26
C GLY A 593 -19.29 -25.09 4.93
N PHE A 594 -18.08 -25.53 4.61
CA PHE A 594 -17.37 -25.15 3.39
C PHE A 594 -18.09 -25.69 2.15
N VAL A 595 -18.44 -26.98 2.16
CA VAL A 595 -19.17 -27.61 1.05
C VAL A 595 -20.57 -27.02 0.89
N SER A 596 -21.29 -26.77 2.00
CA SER A 596 -22.61 -26.14 1.97
C SER A 596 -22.55 -24.74 1.33
N LEU A 597 -21.55 -23.94 1.68
CA LEU A 597 -21.32 -22.62 1.06
C LEU A 597 -20.94 -22.74 -0.42
N MET A 598 -20.17 -23.75 -0.80
CA MET A 598 -19.85 -23.97 -2.22
C MET A 598 -21.09 -24.31 -3.05
N VAL A 599 -21.90 -25.25 -2.57
CA VAL A 599 -23.14 -25.70 -3.23
C VAL A 599 -24.16 -24.57 -3.31
N SER A 600 -24.27 -23.73 -2.27
CA SER A 600 -25.29 -22.68 -2.21
C SER A 600 -24.86 -21.35 -2.86
N CYS A 601 -23.59 -20.96 -2.73
CA CYS A 601 -23.14 -19.61 -3.09
C CYS A 601 -22.09 -19.56 -4.21
N THR A 602 -21.36 -20.64 -4.49
CA THR A 602 -20.27 -20.65 -5.48
C THR A 602 -20.35 -21.87 -6.40
N GLN A 603 -21.52 -22.15 -6.95
CA GLN A 603 -21.81 -23.35 -7.76
C GLN A 603 -20.82 -23.57 -8.92
N ALA A 604 -20.36 -22.51 -9.58
CA ALA A 604 -19.37 -22.61 -10.65
C ALA A 604 -18.03 -23.20 -10.19
N TRP A 605 -17.69 -23.08 -8.91
CA TRP A 605 -16.49 -23.65 -8.33
C TRP A 605 -16.56 -25.18 -8.31
N VAL A 606 -17.73 -25.76 -8.06
CA VAL A 606 -17.93 -27.22 -8.00
C VAL A 606 -17.68 -27.86 -9.37
N LEU A 607 -18.13 -27.22 -10.45
CA LEU A 607 -17.95 -27.68 -11.84
C LEU A 607 -16.47 -27.74 -12.27
N GLU A 608 -15.59 -27.00 -11.59
CA GLU A 608 -14.16 -26.90 -11.90
C GLU A 608 -13.30 -27.93 -11.16
N VAL A 609 -13.91 -28.72 -10.28
CA VAL A 609 -13.24 -29.72 -9.43
C VAL A 609 -13.27 -31.09 -10.10
N ASP A 610 -12.24 -31.89 -9.86
CA ASP A 610 -12.17 -33.27 -10.33
C ASP A 610 -13.30 -34.11 -9.72
N VAL A 611 -13.96 -34.92 -10.55
CA VAL A 611 -15.10 -35.75 -10.16
C VAL A 611 -14.70 -36.81 -9.14
N ASP A 612 -13.48 -37.33 -9.20
CA ASP A 612 -12.99 -38.32 -8.22
C ASP A 612 -12.83 -37.70 -6.83
N VAL A 613 -12.51 -36.40 -6.76
CA VAL A 613 -12.50 -35.64 -5.50
C VAL A 613 -13.91 -35.47 -4.98
N LEU A 614 -14.85 -35.02 -5.84
CA LEU A 614 -16.25 -34.85 -5.47
C LEU A 614 -16.88 -36.16 -4.96
N LYS A 615 -16.62 -37.28 -5.64
CA LYS A 615 -17.11 -38.62 -5.23
C LYS A 615 -16.63 -39.00 -3.83
N ARG A 616 -15.34 -38.82 -3.53
CA ARG A 616 -14.78 -39.13 -2.20
C ARG A 616 -15.32 -38.21 -1.12
N MET A 617 -15.43 -36.92 -1.40
CA MET A 617 -16.06 -35.97 -0.47
C MET A 617 -17.50 -36.35 -0.15
N SER A 618 -18.31 -36.67 -1.16
CA SER A 618 -19.70 -37.08 -0.97
C SER A 618 -19.82 -38.38 -0.18
N LYS A 619 -18.92 -39.34 -0.37
CA LYS A 619 -18.86 -40.56 0.45
C LYS A 619 -18.58 -40.24 1.92
N GLY A 620 -17.62 -39.35 2.19
CA GLY A 620 -17.31 -38.90 3.56
C GLY A 620 -18.48 -38.14 4.22
N LEU A 621 -19.18 -37.29 3.46
CA LEU A 621 -20.38 -36.59 3.93
C LEU A 621 -21.53 -37.57 4.24
N LYS A 622 -21.74 -38.58 3.41
CA LYS A 622 -22.72 -39.65 3.67
C LYS A 622 -22.42 -40.39 4.99
N GLN A 623 -21.16 -40.72 5.25
CA GLN A 623 -20.75 -41.34 6.52
C GLN A 623 -21.03 -40.46 7.76
N TRP A 624 -21.18 -39.15 7.56
CA TRP A 624 -21.58 -38.19 8.59
C TRP A 624 -23.07 -37.87 8.57
N ASN A 625 -23.90 -38.66 7.88
CA ASN A 625 -25.34 -38.44 7.78
C ASN A 625 -25.71 -37.06 7.18
N GLU A 626 -24.88 -36.58 6.24
CA GLU A 626 -25.06 -35.34 5.46
C GLU A 626 -25.40 -35.68 3.99
N GLU A 627 -26.34 -36.60 3.80
CA GLU A 627 -26.70 -37.17 2.49
C GLU A 627 -27.25 -36.13 1.51
N GLU A 628 -28.10 -35.22 1.97
CA GLU A 628 -28.64 -34.15 1.13
C GLU A 628 -27.52 -33.27 0.56
N LEU A 629 -26.51 -32.95 1.39
CA LEU A 629 -25.36 -32.17 0.97
C LEU A 629 -24.45 -32.97 0.03
N ALA A 630 -24.25 -34.26 0.30
CA ALA A 630 -23.49 -35.17 -0.55
C ALA A 630 -24.10 -35.28 -1.96
N LEU A 631 -25.42 -35.40 -2.05
CA LEU A 631 -26.17 -35.45 -3.31
C LEU A 631 -26.16 -34.10 -4.02
N ALA A 632 -26.33 -32.98 -3.31
CA ALA A 632 -26.27 -31.66 -3.89
C ALA A 632 -24.89 -31.35 -4.48
N LEU A 633 -23.81 -31.79 -3.82
CA LEU A 633 -22.44 -31.66 -4.32
C LEU A 633 -22.25 -32.41 -5.65
N LEU A 634 -22.69 -33.67 -5.74
CA LEU A 634 -22.58 -34.46 -6.97
C LEU A 634 -23.50 -33.95 -8.07
N GLY A 635 -24.70 -33.49 -7.73
CA GLY A 635 -25.64 -32.90 -8.68
C GLY A 635 -25.07 -31.66 -9.38
N LEU A 636 -24.33 -30.83 -8.65
CA LEU A 636 -23.62 -29.68 -9.22
C LEU A 636 -22.34 -30.04 -9.96
N GLY A 637 -21.77 -31.22 -9.75
CA GLY A 637 -20.61 -31.73 -10.52
C GLY A 637 -20.91 -31.99 -12.01
N GLY A 638 -22.17 -31.83 -12.42
CA GLY A 638 -22.61 -31.92 -13.81
C GLY A 638 -22.59 -33.35 -14.35
N VAL A 639 -22.56 -33.48 -15.68
CA VAL A 639 -22.71 -34.77 -16.38
C VAL A 639 -21.69 -35.82 -15.92
N ARG A 640 -20.47 -35.36 -15.58
CA ARG A 640 -19.38 -36.25 -15.18
C ARG A 640 -19.61 -36.91 -13.81
N ALA A 641 -20.35 -36.25 -12.92
CA ALA A 641 -20.62 -36.75 -11.57
C ALA A 641 -21.93 -37.56 -11.45
N MET A 642 -22.75 -37.64 -12.52
CA MET A 642 -24.05 -38.33 -12.49
C MET A 642 -23.94 -39.83 -12.13
N GLY A 643 -22.90 -40.52 -12.60
CA GLY A 643 -22.68 -41.93 -12.24
C GLY A 643 -22.44 -42.11 -10.73
N ALA A 644 -21.59 -41.25 -10.15
CA ALA A 644 -21.32 -41.26 -8.71
C ALA A 644 -22.57 -40.89 -7.89
N ALA A 645 -23.41 -39.97 -8.39
CA ALA A 645 -24.68 -39.63 -7.75
C ALA A 645 -25.65 -40.82 -7.74
N ALA A 646 -25.77 -41.53 -8.87
CA ALA A 646 -26.61 -42.72 -8.97
C ALA A 646 -26.15 -43.84 -8.02
N GLU A 647 -24.85 -44.11 -7.97
CA GLU A 647 -24.26 -45.07 -7.02
C GLU A 647 -24.62 -44.72 -5.57
N LEU A 648 -24.47 -43.45 -5.18
CA LEU A 648 -24.74 -42.99 -3.81
C LEU A 648 -26.21 -43.15 -3.39
N ILE A 649 -27.14 -42.99 -4.33
CA ILE A 649 -28.60 -43.19 -4.13
C ILE A 649 -28.96 -44.68 -4.06
N ILE A 650 -28.31 -45.52 -4.87
CA ILE A 650 -28.59 -46.97 -4.90
C ILE A 650 -28.11 -47.62 -3.60
N GLU A 651 -26.95 -47.20 -3.07
CA GLU A 651 -26.42 -47.63 -1.78
C GLU A 651 -27.33 -47.25 -0.59
N ASP A 652 -28.31 -46.37 -0.76
CA ASP A 652 -29.30 -45.99 0.26
C ASP A 652 -30.53 -46.90 0.30
N ARG A 653 -30.75 -47.67 -0.77
CA ARG A 653 -31.96 -48.49 -0.98
C ARG A 653 -31.73 -49.98 -0.70
N VAL A 654 -30.51 -50.34 -0.31
CA VAL A 654 -30.09 -51.69 0.10
C VAL A 654 -29.71 -51.64 1.56
#